data_AF-A0A9W6BU69-F1
#
_entry.id   AF-A0A9W6BU69-F1
#
_cell.length_a   1.000
_cell.length_b   1.000
_cell.length_c   1.000
_cell.angle_alpha   90.00
_cell.angle_beta   90.00
_cell.angle_gamma   90.00
#
_symmetry.space_group_name_H-M   'P 1'
#
loop_
_entity.id
_entity.type
_entity.pdbx_description
1 polymer ?
#
loop_
_entity_poly.entity_id
_entity_poly.type
_entity_poly.pdbx_seq_one_letter_code
_entity_poly.pdbx_strand_id
1 'polypeptide(L)'
;MPTVSVASRSRFSHAYKHLKVLSPRARKLLSVLFAAGLFFFAFLSLSIYVKDPDSVHAKSRSGQRRSLAVEGQDGGRIGGHSAQSSSSSSSPSAPLQLLLASHNRLFWYFPGNNTIHVLHEGEGVHYGVFPGEVAADGRLKTVWNVIRPHNWHPKTSQEFLVEFNSETGHEVNRVKIHSRFTHDAVRRGDRVYLANTEGGEVQELHFPDMKLLRSMRLFTLKQHVNTLAPLDDGAVWAVLHNLGKSDAVKIDPNADPRPRVTREVKHVGLKAHGLVAWRRQFVMLDSENGALVAVDPDTGAVRQIWKTPMTEEPSKFLKGLCVVDDVAYFGINVWGERSQRDSVTNNAELAAVDLATGALLWRRTVATSGLLNIVASPGLGEASTYRAMDSAGGVAEAGTAAGGAALASTGTGTGTGTGTDTGTGSTSTGTGTGEEVGAEAGHGGAAKEEEEEEEEEGQQQQQGAEAGKGGKGVDELALGINDTQVIAATQQLIDMGYRPKTSGRWASGQPRLDLKIKNSKQSWDAGISLPLMQVNIDKLKELVLGMPDDMWTPERQRRENAAVDGRKDNMNKFKPGVEALYMVFSDQSTEHVYRFPYYDYFKSAVEPLLEQIVGKEDMGKVVRLQFARMKPGSQIKPHQDMGGYAKFAHRIHLPVVTHPNVSFQVCPEAERRTLMAGRKGGGGGGHGDEAQDKDCVQIPMAEGMVFELNNRVMHQVRNRSNLKRVQMVVDVSEEPRTPRRLRPGTVCNYERAVMVCPQENIMPDY
;
A
#
# COMPACT_ATOMS: atom_id res chain seq x y z
N MET A 1 76.58 15.29 27.17
CA MET A 1 77.45 14.75 26.10
C MET A 1 77.56 13.24 26.28
N PRO A 2 77.99 12.47 25.27
CA PRO A 2 78.15 12.79 23.84
C PRO A 2 76.89 12.35 23.03
N THR A 3 76.66 12.57 21.73
CA THR A 3 77.12 13.43 20.60
C THR A 3 76.09 13.13 19.47
N VAL A 4 75.61 13.96 18.54
CA VAL A 4 75.84 15.34 18.00
C VAL A 4 74.44 15.77 17.44
N SER A 5 73.99 17.00 17.15
CA SER A 5 74.46 18.39 17.13
C SER A 5 74.10 19.06 15.78
N VAL A 6 73.19 20.04 15.82
CA VAL A 6 73.20 21.30 15.01
C VAL A 6 72.66 21.33 13.55
N ALA A 7 71.78 22.33 13.32
CA ALA A 7 71.47 23.10 12.09
C ALA A 7 70.76 22.45 10.86
N SER A 8 70.09 23.23 9.98
CA SER A 8 69.24 24.43 10.21
C SER A 8 68.37 24.79 8.99
N ARG A 9 67.26 25.50 9.25
CA ARG A 9 66.60 26.54 8.43
C ARG A 9 66.08 26.25 7.00
N SER A 10 64.76 26.46 6.91
CA SER A 10 64.04 27.21 5.86
C SER A 10 63.84 26.63 4.46
N ARG A 11 62.57 26.40 4.12
CA ARG A 11 61.78 27.17 3.14
C ARG A 11 60.31 26.75 3.29
N PHE A 12 59.41 27.63 3.76
CA PHE A 12 57.95 27.65 3.49
C PHE A 12 57.22 28.72 4.32
N SER A 13 57.62 29.99 4.19
CA SER A 13 56.97 31.13 4.85
C SER A 13 56.56 32.24 3.88
N HIS A 14 56.15 31.87 2.65
CA HIS A 14 55.85 32.83 1.58
C HIS A 14 54.68 32.42 0.65
N ALA A 15 53.59 31.92 1.22
CA ALA A 15 52.37 31.55 0.47
C ALA A 15 51.05 32.11 1.05
N TYR A 16 51.08 32.81 2.19
CA TYR A 16 49.88 33.13 2.99
C TYR A 16 49.47 34.62 3.00
N LYS A 17 49.62 35.33 1.86
CA LYS A 17 49.15 36.74 1.71
C LYS A 17 48.26 37.04 0.50
N HIS A 18 48.04 36.11 -0.43
CA HIS A 18 47.12 36.30 -1.58
C HIS A 18 46.00 35.25 -1.63
N LEU A 19 45.12 35.25 -0.63
CA LEU A 19 43.93 34.37 -0.57
C LEU A 19 42.66 35.09 -0.06
N LYS A 20 42.54 36.39 -0.36
CA LYS A 20 41.35 37.22 -0.04
C LYS A 20 40.35 37.40 -1.20
N VAL A 21 40.48 36.67 -2.31
CA VAL A 21 39.51 36.65 -3.42
C VAL A 21 39.19 35.20 -3.84
N LEU A 22 38.44 34.47 -3.01
CA LEU A 22 37.83 33.19 -3.39
C LEU A 22 36.44 33.02 -2.77
N SER A 23 35.49 32.57 -3.58
CA SER A 23 34.08 32.37 -3.23
C SER A 23 33.86 31.15 -2.31
N PRO A 24 32.71 31.05 -1.62
CA PRO A 24 32.44 29.93 -0.70
C PRO A 24 32.50 28.54 -1.35
N ARG A 25 32.10 28.42 -2.63
CA ARG A 25 32.14 27.16 -3.38
C ARG A 25 33.58 26.68 -3.62
N ALA A 26 34.50 27.58 -3.97
CA ALA A 26 35.91 27.23 -4.21
C ALA A 26 36.60 26.68 -2.95
N ARG A 27 36.33 27.28 -1.78
CA ARG A 27 36.89 26.82 -0.49
C ARG A 27 36.38 25.40 -0.14
N LYS A 28 35.09 25.14 -0.37
CA LYS A 28 34.46 23.84 -0.10
C LYS A 28 35.01 22.74 -1.02
N LEU A 29 35.36 23.06 -2.26
CA LEU A 29 36.00 22.12 -3.19
C LEU A 29 37.43 21.77 -2.74
N LEU A 30 38.23 22.77 -2.34
CA LEU A 30 39.60 22.55 -1.83
C LEU A 30 39.62 21.65 -0.58
N SER A 31 38.68 21.85 0.37
CA SER A 31 38.59 21.00 1.57
C SER A 31 38.25 19.54 1.26
N VAL A 32 37.47 19.27 0.21
CA VAL A 32 37.13 17.90 -0.22
C VAL A 32 38.33 17.21 -0.86
N LEU A 33 39.08 17.93 -1.71
CA LEU A 33 40.31 17.41 -2.32
C LEU A 33 41.40 17.10 -1.28
N PHE A 34 41.55 17.95 -0.26
CA PHE A 34 42.52 17.72 0.81
C PHE A 34 42.15 16.50 1.70
N ALA A 35 40.86 16.30 1.98
CA ALA A 35 40.37 15.12 2.68
C ALA A 35 40.57 13.82 1.88
N ALA A 36 40.32 13.86 0.56
CA ALA A 36 40.56 12.71 -0.33
C ALA A 36 42.05 12.33 -0.41
N GLY A 37 42.95 13.31 -0.47
CA GLY A 37 44.40 13.06 -0.49
C GLY A 37 44.93 12.39 0.79
N LEU A 38 44.40 12.77 1.95
CA LEU A 38 44.75 12.14 3.24
C LEU A 38 44.26 10.70 3.35
N PHE A 39 43.12 10.35 2.76
CA PHE A 39 42.60 8.98 2.77
C PHE A 39 43.44 8.02 1.92
N PHE A 40 44.09 8.51 0.87
CA PHE A 40 44.86 7.68 -0.07
C PHE A 40 46.20 7.20 0.51
N PHE A 41 46.79 7.94 1.45
CA PHE A 41 48.05 7.55 2.10
C PHE A 41 47.88 6.57 3.27
N ALA A 42 46.68 6.47 3.87
CA ALA A 42 46.41 5.59 5.01
C ALA A 42 46.30 4.09 4.64
N PHE A 43 46.15 3.76 3.35
CA PHE A 43 45.89 2.39 2.88
C PHE A 43 47.12 1.63 2.36
N LEU A 44 48.32 2.22 2.40
CA LEU A 44 49.54 1.61 1.85
C LEU A 44 50.49 1.02 2.90
N SER A 45 50.10 0.98 4.18
CA SER A 45 50.99 0.65 5.31
C SER A 45 50.43 -0.43 6.25
N LEU A 46 49.92 -1.54 5.70
CA LEU A 46 49.55 -2.73 6.48
C LEU A 46 49.69 -4.01 5.65
N SER A 47 50.94 -4.45 5.47
CA SER A 47 51.35 -5.76 4.95
C SER A 47 52.79 -6.05 5.40
N ILE A 48 53.16 -7.34 5.44
CA ILE A 48 54.39 -7.91 6.03
C ILE A 48 54.29 -8.16 7.55
N TYR A 49 53.85 -9.36 7.92
CA TYR A 49 54.73 -10.31 8.61
C TYR A 49 54.27 -11.76 8.34
N VAL A 50 55.18 -12.73 8.42
CA VAL A 50 54.95 -14.14 8.04
C VAL A 50 55.59 -15.08 9.07
N LYS A 51 54.94 -16.21 9.38
CA LYS A 51 55.62 -17.45 9.74
C LYS A 51 54.77 -18.71 9.55
N ASP A 52 55.32 -19.65 8.79
CA ASP A 52 55.01 -21.09 8.73
C ASP A 52 55.80 -21.83 9.85
N PRO A 53 55.77 -23.18 10.04
CA PRO A 53 55.39 -24.29 9.13
C PRO A 53 54.30 -25.25 9.69
N ASP A 54 53.72 -26.22 8.96
CA ASP A 54 54.39 -27.43 8.43
C ASP A 54 53.61 -28.24 7.37
N SER A 55 54.31 -29.19 6.73
CA SER A 55 53.90 -29.90 5.49
C SER A 55 52.77 -30.95 5.61
N VAL A 56 52.01 -31.21 4.52
CA VAL A 56 52.03 -32.43 3.63
C VAL A 56 50.79 -32.31 2.68
N HIS A 57 50.73 -32.66 1.37
CA HIS A 57 51.62 -33.33 0.41
C HIS A 57 51.52 -32.73 -1.05
N ALA A 58 51.39 -33.58 -2.08
CA ALA A 58 51.31 -33.31 -3.54
C ALA A 58 50.11 -34.08 -4.17
N LYS A 59 49.66 -33.96 -5.44
CA LYS A 59 50.29 -33.61 -6.75
C LYS A 59 49.28 -32.84 -7.65
N SER A 60 49.69 -31.88 -8.51
CA SER A 60 49.92 -32.02 -9.98
C SER A 60 48.79 -32.76 -10.75
N ARG A 61 48.19 -32.31 -11.87
CA ARG A 61 48.61 -31.51 -13.07
C ARG A 61 47.32 -31.08 -13.86
N SER A 62 47.27 -30.25 -14.94
CA SER A 62 48.10 -29.12 -15.45
C SER A 62 47.51 -28.57 -16.78
N GLY A 63 47.56 -27.24 -17.03
CA GLY A 63 47.23 -26.58 -18.33
C GLY A 63 46.17 -25.47 -18.16
N GLN A 64 46.40 -24.19 -18.52
CA GLN A 64 46.58 -23.56 -19.85
C GLN A 64 45.27 -23.44 -20.67
N ARG A 65 44.93 -22.28 -21.28
CA ARG A 65 45.55 -20.94 -21.31
C ARG A 65 44.52 -19.84 -21.65
N ARG A 66 44.86 -18.56 -21.40
CA ARG A 66 44.06 -17.35 -21.73
C ARG A 66 43.85 -17.10 -23.24
N SER A 67 42.77 -16.40 -23.60
CA SER A 67 42.81 -15.14 -24.38
C SER A 67 41.49 -14.35 -24.25
N LEU A 68 41.49 -13.05 -24.64
CA LEU A 68 40.35 -12.13 -24.48
C LEU A 68 39.68 -11.75 -25.82
N ALA A 69 38.36 -11.52 -25.77
CA ALA A 69 37.59 -10.55 -26.57
C ALA A 69 36.34 -10.20 -25.71
N VAL A 70 36.03 -8.94 -25.34
CA VAL A 70 35.69 -7.74 -26.13
C VAL A 70 34.25 -7.79 -26.68
N GLU A 71 33.57 -6.65 -26.61
CA GLU A 71 32.12 -6.46 -26.51
C GLU A 71 31.27 -6.95 -27.69
N GLY A 72 30.04 -7.37 -27.36
CA GLY A 72 28.90 -7.40 -28.27
C GLY A 72 27.61 -7.13 -27.50
N GLN A 73 26.91 -6.05 -27.82
CA GLN A 73 25.53 -5.84 -27.34
C GLN A 73 24.57 -6.67 -28.19
N ASP A 74 23.76 -7.52 -27.56
CA ASP A 74 22.52 -8.01 -28.19
C ASP A 74 21.39 -8.10 -27.16
N GLY A 75 20.17 -7.82 -27.61
CA GLY A 75 18.98 -7.78 -26.77
C GLY A 75 18.36 -9.16 -26.65
N GLY A 76 18.33 -9.73 -25.45
CA GLY A 76 17.75 -11.05 -25.17
C GLY A 76 16.30 -11.18 -25.62
N ARG A 77 16.12 -11.74 -26.83
CA ARG A 77 14.86 -11.85 -27.56
C ARG A 77 13.84 -12.73 -26.84
N ILE A 78 12.56 -12.39 -26.97
CA ILE A 78 11.49 -13.36 -26.75
C ILE A 78 11.54 -14.38 -27.89
N GLY A 79 11.68 -15.67 -27.55
CA GLY A 79 11.71 -16.76 -28.50
C GLY A 79 10.36 -16.96 -29.19
N GLY A 80 10.27 -16.55 -30.46
CA GLY A 80 9.07 -16.77 -31.26
C GLY A 80 9.08 -18.17 -31.90
N HIS A 81 8.21 -19.05 -31.41
CA HIS A 81 7.89 -20.28 -32.15
C HIS A 81 6.99 -19.92 -33.35
N SER A 82 7.39 -20.36 -34.54
CA SER A 82 6.52 -20.33 -35.72
C SER A 82 5.57 -21.53 -35.66
N ALA A 83 4.26 -21.27 -35.67
CA ALA A 83 3.27 -22.34 -35.82
C ALA A 83 3.43 -23.01 -37.21
N GLN A 84 3.91 -24.25 -37.22
CA GLN A 84 3.73 -25.15 -38.36
C GLN A 84 2.51 -26.03 -38.08
N SER A 85 1.47 -25.88 -38.89
CA SER A 85 0.23 -26.65 -38.75
C SER A 85 0.41 -28.07 -39.27
N SER A 86 0.98 -28.96 -38.46
CA SER A 86 1.02 -30.40 -38.73
C SER A 86 -0.34 -31.02 -38.46
N SER A 87 -1.07 -31.40 -39.52
CA SER A 87 -2.36 -32.08 -39.41
C SER A 87 -2.18 -33.55 -38.98
N SER A 88 -2.17 -33.80 -37.67
CA SER A 88 -2.27 -35.14 -37.08
C SER A 88 -3.68 -35.42 -36.57
N SER A 89 -4.14 -36.67 -36.71
CA SER A 89 -5.48 -37.13 -36.36
C SER A 89 -5.95 -36.69 -34.97
N SER A 90 -7.14 -36.09 -34.91
CA SER A 90 -7.74 -35.61 -33.66
C SER A 90 -8.15 -36.76 -32.73
N SER A 91 -7.28 -37.12 -31.79
CA SER A 91 -7.77 -37.47 -30.45
C SER A 91 -8.61 -36.29 -29.93
N PRO A 92 -9.74 -36.52 -29.25
CA PRO A 92 -10.52 -35.42 -28.70
C PRO A 92 -9.68 -34.69 -27.64
N SER A 93 -9.31 -33.44 -27.93
CA SER A 93 -8.67 -32.55 -26.96
C SER A 93 -9.51 -32.48 -25.69
N ALA A 94 -8.90 -32.67 -24.53
CA ALA A 94 -9.62 -32.59 -23.26
C ALA A 94 -10.35 -31.24 -23.17
N PRO A 95 -11.65 -31.21 -22.82
CA PRO A 95 -12.43 -29.98 -22.86
C PRO A 95 -11.79 -28.94 -21.95
N LEU A 96 -11.55 -27.73 -22.48
CA LEU A 96 -10.81 -26.66 -21.81
C LEU A 96 -11.29 -26.45 -20.37
N GLN A 97 -10.33 -26.41 -19.45
CA GLN A 97 -10.57 -26.17 -18.02
C GLN A 97 -9.72 -24.97 -17.58
N LEU A 98 -10.34 -24.03 -16.88
CA LEU A 98 -9.67 -22.87 -16.32
C LEU A 98 -9.64 -23.00 -14.80
N LEU A 99 -8.47 -22.86 -14.19
CA LEU A 99 -8.33 -22.79 -12.73
C LEU A 99 -8.45 -21.33 -12.30
N LEU A 100 -9.40 -21.03 -11.42
CA LEU A 100 -9.67 -19.69 -10.89
C LEU A 100 -9.36 -19.64 -9.40
N ALA A 101 -8.71 -18.55 -8.98
CA ALA A 101 -8.43 -18.25 -7.57
C ALA A 101 -9.10 -16.92 -7.19
N SER A 102 -9.96 -16.94 -6.17
CA SER A 102 -10.71 -15.76 -5.69
C SER A 102 -10.29 -15.34 -4.27
N HIS A 103 -11.06 -14.47 -3.61
CA HIS A 103 -10.84 -14.12 -2.21
C HIS A 103 -11.37 -15.16 -1.20
N ASN A 104 -12.04 -16.23 -1.65
CA ASN A 104 -12.50 -17.32 -0.78
C ASN A 104 -12.42 -18.73 -1.40
N ARG A 105 -12.09 -18.87 -2.70
CA ARG A 105 -12.12 -20.18 -3.40
C ARG A 105 -10.93 -20.42 -4.34
N LEU A 106 -10.58 -21.68 -4.49
CA LEU A 106 -9.82 -22.25 -5.60
C LEU A 106 -10.71 -23.26 -6.34
N PHE A 107 -10.97 -23.06 -7.63
CA PHE A 107 -11.95 -23.87 -8.36
C PHE A 107 -11.70 -23.95 -9.86
N TRP A 108 -12.08 -25.06 -10.48
CA TRP A 108 -12.17 -25.21 -11.93
C TRP A 108 -13.44 -24.56 -12.47
N TYR A 109 -13.33 -23.93 -13.64
CA TYR A 109 -14.44 -23.50 -14.48
C TYR A 109 -14.31 -24.15 -15.86
N PHE A 110 -15.45 -24.55 -16.44
CA PHE A 110 -15.53 -25.28 -17.70
C PHE A 110 -16.26 -24.42 -18.75
N PRO A 111 -15.56 -23.70 -19.65
CA PRO A 111 -16.19 -22.79 -20.60
C PRO A 111 -17.20 -23.44 -21.56
N GLY A 112 -17.08 -24.74 -21.83
CA GLY A 112 -17.96 -25.47 -22.76
C GLY A 112 -19.40 -25.64 -22.26
N ASN A 113 -19.60 -25.79 -20.95
CA ASN A 113 -20.91 -26.05 -20.32
C ASN A 113 -21.25 -25.07 -19.17
N ASN A 114 -20.35 -24.12 -18.85
CA ASN A 114 -20.50 -23.12 -17.80
C ASN A 114 -20.59 -23.68 -16.37
N THR A 115 -20.10 -24.91 -16.11
CA THR A 115 -20.04 -25.46 -14.74
C THR A 115 -18.79 -25.03 -13.98
N ILE A 116 -18.81 -25.22 -12.65
CA ILE A 116 -17.67 -25.07 -11.76
C ILE A 116 -17.44 -26.34 -10.93
N HIS A 117 -16.21 -26.57 -10.49
CA HIS A 117 -15.86 -27.59 -9.51
C HIS A 117 -14.88 -27.00 -8.49
N VAL A 118 -15.30 -26.88 -7.22
CA VAL A 118 -14.51 -26.24 -6.15
C VAL A 118 -13.52 -27.24 -5.58
N LEU A 119 -12.23 -26.89 -5.59
CA LEU A 119 -11.15 -27.67 -4.96
C LEU A 119 -10.95 -27.25 -3.51
N HIS A 120 -11.05 -25.95 -3.22
CA HIS A 120 -10.91 -25.41 -1.87
C HIS A 120 -11.83 -24.19 -1.67
N GLU A 121 -12.39 -24.05 -0.47
CA GLU A 121 -13.11 -22.87 -0.01
C GLU A 121 -12.70 -22.53 1.43
N GLY A 122 -12.48 -21.24 1.71
CA GLY A 122 -12.04 -20.74 3.00
C GLY A 122 -10.54 -20.44 3.03
N GLU A 123 -9.98 -20.33 4.25
CA GLU A 123 -8.61 -19.89 4.54
C GLU A 123 -8.18 -18.55 3.89
N GLY A 124 -9.13 -17.76 3.39
CA GLY A 124 -8.89 -16.42 2.87
C GLY A 124 -8.48 -16.39 1.39
N VAL A 125 -7.50 -15.55 1.08
CA VAL A 125 -7.32 -15.03 -0.27
C VAL A 125 -6.40 -15.94 -1.08
N HIS A 126 -6.98 -16.67 -2.03
CA HIS A 126 -6.25 -17.48 -3.00
C HIS A 126 -5.59 -16.59 -4.07
N TYR A 127 -4.31 -16.83 -4.35
CA TYR A 127 -3.50 -16.08 -5.32
C TYR A 127 -2.80 -17.02 -6.33
N GLY A 128 -1.53 -16.79 -6.67
CA GLY A 128 -0.81 -17.47 -7.76
C GLY A 128 -0.91 -19.00 -7.72
N VAL A 129 -0.90 -19.61 -8.91
CA VAL A 129 -1.06 -21.06 -9.11
C VAL A 129 -0.08 -21.59 -10.14
N PHE A 130 0.36 -22.84 -9.94
CA PHE A 130 1.19 -23.60 -10.87
C PHE A 130 0.96 -25.10 -10.69
N PRO A 131 1.20 -25.95 -11.70
CA PRO A 131 1.04 -27.40 -11.55
C PRO A 131 2.10 -28.00 -10.60
N GLY A 132 1.72 -29.05 -9.87
CA GLY A 132 2.61 -29.88 -9.06
C GLY A 132 3.01 -31.15 -9.80
N GLU A 133 2.55 -32.30 -9.32
CA GLU A 133 2.72 -33.59 -9.98
C GLU A 133 1.83 -33.67 -11.24
N VAL A 134 2.43 -34.16 -12.33
CA VAL A 134 1.76 -34.53 -13.58
C VAL A 134 2.01 -36.01 -13.81
N ALA A 135 0.97 -36.75 -14.21
CA ALA A 135 1.05 -38.17 -14.53
C ALA A 135 1.73 -38.41 -15.90
N ALA A 136 2.23 -39.63 -16.12
CA ALA A 136 2.92 -40.01 -17.36
C ALA A 136 2.02 -40.02 -18.62
N ASP A 137 0.69 -39.91 -18.44
CA ASP A 137 -0.32 -39.69 -19.48
C ASP A 137 -0.53 -38.18 -19.80
N GLY A 138 0.25 -37.29 -19.18
CA GLY A 138 0.13 -35.83 -19.27
C GLY A 138 -0.94 -35.22 -18.37
N ARG A 139 -1.71 -36.02 -17.62
CA ARG A 139 -2.79 -35.54 -16.76
C ARG A 139 -2.27 -34.91 -15.48
N LEU A 140 -2.71 -33.69 -15.19
CA LEU A 140 -2.43 -33.02 -13.92
C LEU A 140 -2.97 -33.85 -12.74
N LYS A 141 -2.15 -34.05 -11.69
CA LYS A 141 -2.54 -34.73 -10.44
C LYS A 141 -2.64 -33.77 -9.25
N THR A 142 -1.79 -32.76 -9.19
CA THR A 142 -1.83 -31.74 -8.12
C THR A 142 -1.63 -30.34 -8.66
N VAL A 143 -2.18 -29.33 -7.97
CA VAL A 143 -1.96 -27.91 -8.22
C VAL A 143 -1.41 -27.27 -6.96
N TRP A 144 -0.41 -26.41 -7.10
CA TRP A 144 0.03 -25.53 -6.03
C TRP A 144 -0.72 -24.20 -6.11
N ASN A 145 -1.06 -23.66 -4.95
CA ASN A 145 -1.72 -22.37 -4.81
C ASN A 145 -1.16 -21.58 -3.62
N VAL A 146 -1.07 -20.26 -3.77
CA VAL A 146 -0.84 -19.34 -2.65
C VAL A 146 -2.14 -19.16 -1.87
N ILE A 147 -2.16 -19.61 -0.63
CA ILE A 147 -3.19 -19.25 0.35
C ILE A 147 -2.64 -18.15 1.25
N ARG A 148 -3.37 -17.03 1.29
CA ARG A 148 -3.10 -15.91 2.18
C ARG A 148 -4.25 -15.75 3.18
N PRO A 149 -4.08 -16.18 4.46
CA PRO A 149 -5.08 -16.09 5.54
C PRO A 149 -5.54 -14.67 5.94
N HIS A 150 -5.23 -13.68 5.13
CA HIS A 150 -5.50 -12.27 5.38
C HIS A 150 -5.76 -11.49 4.10
N ASN A 151 -6.83 -10.69 4.15
CA ASN A 151 -7.04 -9.55 3.28
C ASN A 151 -6.16 -8.37 3.78
N TRP A 152 -6.63 -7.13 3.67
CA TRP A 152 -5.85 -5.92 3.94
C TRP A 152 -5.48 -5.66 5.43
N HIS A 153 -6.05 -6.39 6.40
CA HIS A 153 -5.68 -6.32 7.82
C HIS A 153 -5.52 -7.74 8.43
N PRO A 154 -4.28 -8.24 8.65
CA PRO A 154 -4.03 -9.61 9.12
C PRO A 154 -4.15 -9.79 10.65
N LYS A 155 -4.82 -10.86 11.10
CA LYS A 155 -4.63 -11.41 12.47
C LYS A 155 -3.33 -12.20 12.61
N THR A 156 -2.83 -12.74 11.51
CA THR A 156 -1.52 -13.39 11.36
C THR A 156 -0.96 -13.04 9.99
N SER A 157 0.34 -12.75 9.88
CA SER A 157 1.01 -12.43 8.61
C SER A 157 1.74 -13.64 8.00
N GLN A 158 1.25 -14.85 8.29
CA GLN A 158 1.79 -16.10 7.78
C GLN A 158 1.01 -16.55 6.54
N GLU A 159 1.73 -16.63 5.42
CA GLU A 159 1.22 -17.10 4.13
C GLU A 159 1.73 -18.51 3.82
N PHE A 160 1.03 -19.22 2.93
CA PHE A 160 1.35 -20.60 2.56
C PHE A 160 1.35 -20.80 1.04
N LEU A 161 2.25 -21.67 0.57
CA LEU A 161 2.01 -22.48 -0.63
C LEU A 161 1.34 -23.77 -0.18
N VAL A 162 0.21 -24.12 -0.77
CA VAL A 162 -0.55 -25.34 -0.49
C VAL A 162 -0.71 -26.12 -1.79
N GLU A 163 -0.43 -27.43 -1.72
CA GLU A 163 -0.62 -28.37 -2.81
C GLU A 163 -1.94 -29.10 -2.63
N PHE A 164 -2.82 -29.01 -3.63
CA PHE A 164 -4.11 -29.69 -3.65
C PHE A 164 -4.12 -30.74 -4.76
N ASN A 165 -4.71 -31.91 -4.48
CA ASN A 165 -5.05 -32.87 -5.51
C ASN A 165 -6.02 -32.21 -6.51
N SER A 166 -5.67 -32.22 -7.80
CA SER A 166 -6.35 -31.42 -8.84
C SER A 166 -7.74 -31.94 -9.21
N GLU A 167 -8.10 -33.15 -8.78
CA GLU A 167 -9.40 -33.77 -9.03
C GLU A 167 -10.31 -33.69 -7.79
N THR A 168 -9.77 -33.97 -6.59
CA THR A 168 -10.57 -34.08 -5.35
C THR A 168 -10.49 -32.88 -4.42
N GLY A 169 -9.54 -31.96 -4.63
CA GLY A 169 -9.32 -30.80 -3.74
C GLY A 169 -8.63 -31.12 -2.41
N HIS A 170 -8.33 -32.40 -2.11
CA HIS A 170 -7.62 -32.77 -0.89
C HIS A 170 -6.22 -32.14 -0.82
N GLU A 171 -5.87 -31.57 0.33
CA GLU A 171 -4.51 -31.08 0.62
C GLU A 171 -3.51 -32.24 0.65
N VAL A 172 -2.43 -32.10 -0.12
CA VAL A 172 -1.32 -33.06 -0.25
C VAL A 172 -0.09 -32.57 0.53
N ASN A 173 0.16 -31.26 0.51
CA ASN A 173 1.34 -30.64 1.11
C ASN A 173 1.08 -29.17 1.43
N ARG A 174 1.77 -28.61 2.43
CA ARG A 174 1.66 -27.20 2.84
C ARG A 174 2.98 -26.67 3.35
N VAL A 175 3.50 -25.64 2.68
CA VAL A 175 4.76 -24.99 3.04
C VAL A 175 4.53 -23.53 3.39
N LYS A 176 4.99 -23.12 4.57
CA LYS A 176 5.04 -21.73 5.01
C LYS A 176 6.04 -20.94 4.15
N ILE A 177 5.60 -19.86 3.53
CA ILE A 177 6.48 -18.99 2.72
C ILE A 177 6.92 -17.74 3.50
N HIS A 178 8.09 -17.20 3.16
CA HIS A 178 8.67 -16.01 3.80
C HIS A 178 8.21 -14.70 3.18
N SER A 179 6.90 -14.56 3.03
CA SER A 179 6.21 -13.38 2.51
C SER A 179 5.10 -12.93 3.45
N ARG A 180 4.64 -11.69 3.28
CA ARG A 180 3.56 -11.05 4.06
C ARG A 180 2.47 -10.42 3.20
N PHE A 181 2.70 -10.37 1.89
CA PHE A 181 1.68 -9.94 0.94
C PHE A 181 2.01 -10.52 -0.44
N THR A 182 2.00 -11.85 -0.55
CA THR A 182 2.20 -12.52 -1.85
C THR A 182 1.07 -12.13 -2.79
N HIS A 183 1.45 -11.67 -3.98
CA HIS A 183 0.52 -11.31 -5.06
C HIS A 183 0.50 -12.31 -6.22
N ASP A 184 1.56 -13.13 -6.36
CA ASP A 184 1.68 -14.12 -7.43
C ASP A 184 2.76 -15.16 -7.07
N ALA A 185 2.64 -16.34 -7.69
CA ALA A 185 3.52 -17.48 -7.56
C ALA A 185 3.48 -18.29 -8.85
N VAL A 186 4.64 -18.45 -9.50
CA VAL A 186 4.76 -19.11 -10.81
C VAL A 186 5.98 -20.04 -10.84
N ARG A 187 5.85 -21.19 -11.50
CA ARG A 187 6.94 -22.17 -11.64
C ARG A 187 7.67 -22.01 -12.99
N ARG A 188 8.98 -22.26 -13.00
CA ARG A 188 9.78 -22.54 -14.19
C ARG A 188 10.75 -23.68 -13.89
N GLY A 189 10.46 -24.89 -14.36
CA GLY A 189 11.30 -26.06 -14.09
C GLY A 189 11.47 -26.34 -12.59
N ASP A 190 12.71 -26.42 -12.12
CA ASP A 190 13.04 -26.65 -10.70
C ASP A 190 12.88 -25.39 -9.80
N ARG A 191 12.36 -24.27 -10.35
CA ARG A 191 12.20 -22.99 -9.63
C ARG A 191 10.75 -22.58 -9.47
N VAL A 192 10.40 -22.07 -8.29
CA VAL A 192 9.17 -21.31 -8.03
C VAL A 192 9.54 -19.88 -7.67
N TYR A 193 8.90 -18.91 -8.33
CA TYR A 193 9.12 -17.48 -8.10
C TYR A 193 7.90 -16.86 -7.40
N LEU A 194 8.10 -16.18 -6.28
CA LEU A 194 7.06 -15.51 -5.50
C LEU A 194 7.18 -13.98 -5.56
N ALA A 195 6.06 -13.29 -5.79
CA ALA A 195 5.98 -11.83 -5.68
C ALA A 195 5.66 -11.40 -4.24
N ASN A 196 6.70 -11.28 -3.40
CA ASN A 196 6.57 -10.74 -2.04
C ASN A 196 6.49 -9.20 -2.10
N THR A 197 5.26 -8.72 -2.28
CA THR A 197 4.93 -7.31 -2.49
C THR A 197 5.36 -6.41 -1.33
N GLU A 198 5.13 -6.82 -0.08
CA GLU A 198 5.51 -6.04 1.09
C GLU A 198 7.04 -6.05 1.27
N GLY A 199 7.69 -7.18 1.05
CA GLY A 199 9.15 -7.30 0.99
C GLY A 199 9.77 -6.36 -0.05
N GLY A 200 9.10 -6.17 -1.18
CA GLY A 200 9.69 -5.56 -2.38
C GLY A 200 10.62 -6.55 -3.09
N GLU A 201 10.27 -7.82 -3.02
CA GLU A 201 11.14 -8.96 -3.35
C GLU A 201 10.49 -9.86 -4.40
N VAL A 202 11.31 -10.35 -5.33
CA VAL A 202 11.03 -11.61 -6.02
C VAL A 202 11.84 -12.70 -5.31
N GLN A 203 11.17 -13.66 -4.71
CA GLN A 203 11.82 -14.78 -4.02
C GLN A 203 11.88 -15.98 -4.96
N GLU A 204 12.99 -16.71 -4.96
CA GLU A 204 13.20 -17.93 -5.74
C GLU A 204 13.32 -19.12 -4.77
N LEU A 205 12.49 -20.13 -4.99
CA LEU A 205 12.38 -21.35 -4.20
C LEU A 205 12.68 -22.55 -5.11
N HIS A 206 13.22 -23.63 -4.55
CA HIS A 206 13.41 -24.91 -5.23
C HIS A 206 12.09 -25.72 -5.26
N PHE A 207 11.88 -26.55 -6.29
CA PHE A 207 10.74 -27.46 -6.41
C PHE A 207 11.21 -28.92 -6.32
N PRO A 208 10.50 -29.84 -5.64
CA PRO A 208 9.20 -29.67 -4.97
C PRO A 208 9.28 -29.23 -3.50
N ASP A 209 10.47 -29.16 -2.91
CA ASP A 209 10.64 -28.94 -1.46
C ASP A 209 10.30 -27.51 -0.98
N MET A 210 10.07 -26.57 -1.90
CA MET A 210 9.79 -25.15 -1.65
C MET A 210 10.86 -24.46 -0.79
N LYS A 211 12.09 -24.97 -0.81
CA LYS A 211 13.20 -24.40 -0.06
C LYS A 211 13.61 -23.07 -0.69
N LEU A 212 13.54 -22.00 0.09
CA LEU A 212 14.00 -20.67 -0.33
C LEU A 212 15.49 -20.70 -0.72
N LEU A 213 15.77 -20.35 -1.98
CA LEU A 213 17.12 -20.27 -2.55
C LEU A 213 17.68 -18.85 -2.42
N ARG A 214 16.90 -17.82 -2.78
CA ARG A 214 17.29 -16.41 -2.68
C ARG A 214 16.08 -15.46 -2.65
N SER A 215 16.25 -14.30 -1.99
CA SER A 215 15.30 -13.18 -2.03
C SER A 215 15.90 -11.98 -2.78
N MET A 216 15.36 -11.68 -3.96
CA MET A 216 15.83 -10.58 -4.82
C MET A 216 15.07 -9.29 -4.48
N ARG A 217 15.59 -8.54 -3.49
CA ARG A 217 15.01 -7.28 -2.98
C ARG A 217 15.28 -6.11 -3.93
N LEU A 218 14.58 -6.11 -5.07
CA LEU A 218 14.77 -5.17 -6.18
C LEU A 218 13.82 -3.97 -6.15
N PHE A 219 12.74 -4.04 -5.38
CA PHE A 219 11.63 -3.09 -5.47
C PHE A 219 11.25 -2.47 -4.13
N THR A 220 10.42 -1.44 -4.19
CA THR A 220 9.80 -0.80 -3.01
C THR A 220 8.33 -1.21 -2.89
N LEU A 221 7.77 -1.10 -1.67
CA LEU A 221 6.33 -1.27 -1.42
C LEU A 221 5.47 -0.38 -2.34
N LYS A 222 5.95 0.82 -2.72
CA LYS A 222 5.24 1.68 -3.68
C LYS A 222 5.22 1.07 -5.08
N GLN A 223 6.32 0.48 -5.54
CA GLN A 223 6.39 -0.16 -6.86
C GLN A 223 5.48 -1.38 -6.96
N HIS A 224 5.22 -2.06 -5.84
CA HIS A 224 4.18 -3.09 -5.73
C HIS A 224 4.35 -4.17 -6.82
N VAL A 225 5.40 -4.97 -6.71
CA VAL A 225 5.60 -6.15 -7.58
C VAL A 225 4.38 -7.06 -7.50
N ASN A 226 3.78 -7.40 -8.64
CA ASN A 226 2.41 -7.93 -8.70
C ASN A 226 2.30 -9.25 -9.46
N THR A 227 2.67 -9.31 -10.73
CA THR A 227 2.61 -10.52 -11.57
C THR A 227 4.00 -10.86 -12.08
N LEU A 228 4.33 -12.14 -12.23
CA LEU A 228 5.65 -12.63 -12.66
C LEU A 228 5.58 -13.48 -13.94
N ALA A 229 6.62 -13.39 -14.77
CA ALA A 229 6.79 -14.15 -16.00
C ALA A 229 8.26 -14.58 -16.19
N PRO A 230 8.68 -15.75 -15.65
CA PRO A 230 10.01 -16.30 -15.90
C PRO A 230 10.15 -16.77 -17.35
N LEU A 231 11.30 -16.49 -17.96
CA LEU A 231 11.60 -16.78 -19.37
C LEU A 231 12.68 -17.85 -19.54
N ASP A 232 12.83 -18.30 -20.79
CA ASP A 232 13.73 -19.39 -21.19
C ASP A 232 15.22 -19.01 -21.10
N ASP A 233 15.54 -17.72 -21.06
CA ASP A 233 16.88 -17.17 -20.81
C ASP A 233 17.22 -17.03 -19.31
N GLY A 234 16.35 -17.53 -18.43
CA GLY A 234 16.50 -17.43 -16.97
C GLY A 234 16.21 -16.03 -16.40
N ALA A 235 15.79 -15.08 -17.24
CA ALA A 235 15.31 -13.79 -16.77
C ALA A 235 13.88 -13.90 -16.22
N VAL A 236 13.48 -12.97 -15.35
CA VAL A 236 12.11 -12.88 -14.83
C VAL A 236 11.54 -11.53 -15.17
N TRP A 237 10.50 -11.47 -15.99
CA TRP A 237 9.72 -10.24 -16.10
C TRP A 237 8.75 -10.10 -14.93
N ALA A 238 8.49 -8.87 -14.51
CA ALA A 238 7.56 -8.57 -13.44
C ALA A 238 6.73 -7.31 -13.74
N VAL A 239 5.46 -7.30 -13.33
CA VAL A 239 4.60 -6.10 -13.33
C VAL A 239 4.79 -5.35 -12.03
N LEU A 240 5.16 -4.07 -12.12
CA LEU A 240 5.16 -3.12 -11.02
C LEU A 240 3.83 -2.35 -11.05
N HIS A 241 2.89 -2.77 -10.21
CA HIS A 241 1.55 -2.19 -10.12
C HIS A 241 1.58 -0.70 -9.72
N ASN A 242 2.65 -0.24 -9.06
CA ASN A 242 2.95 1.17 -8.71
C ASN A 242 1.87 1.89 -7.87
N LEU A 243 0.82 1.18 -7.45
CA LEU A 243 -0.44 1.73 -6.90
C LEU A 243 -1.12 2.77 -7.82
N GLY A 244 -0.83 2.74 -9.12
CA GLY A 244 -1.17 3.78 -10.08
C GLY A 244 -0.69 3.41 -11.49
N LYS A 245 -0.06 4.35 -12.22
CA LYS A 245 0.54 4.04 -13.53
C LYS A 245 1.59 2.94 -13.39
N SER A 246 1.38 1.80 -14.01
CA SER A 246 2.19 0.59 -13.85
C SER A 246 3.28 0.48 -14.91
N ASP A 247 4.35 -0.21 -14.56
CA ASP A 247 5.50 -0.46 -15.44
C ASP A 247 5.79 -1.97 -15.49
N ALA A 248 6.39 -2.47 -16.57
CA ALA A 248 6.88 -3.85 -16.67
C ALA A 248 8.42 -3.87 -16.70
N VAL A 249 9.04 -4.74 -15.91
CA VAL A 249 10.52 -4.78 -15.76
C VAL A 249 11.07 -6.17 -16.06
N LYS A 250 12.19 -6.25 -16.79
CA LYS A 250 12.98 -7.48 -16.93
C LYS A 250 14.03 -7.50 -15.83
N ILE A 251 14.01 -8.55 -15.03
CA ILE A 251 15.02 -8.87 -14.00
C ILE A 251 16.00 -9.87 -14.62
N ASP A 252 17.28 -9.62 -14.41
CA ASP A 252 18.34 -10.63 -14.54
C ASP A 252 18.70 -11.12 -13.13
N PRO A 253 18.30 -12.35 -12.73
CA PRO A 253 18.64 -12.94 -11.45
C PRO A 253 20.13 -13.26 -11.28
N ASN A 254 20.87 -13.40 -12.38
CA ASN A 254 22.23 -13.95 -12.40
C ASN A 254 23.29 -12.88 -12.76
N ALA A 255 22.88 -11.62 -12.87
CA ALA A 255 23.74 -10.47 -13.06
C ALA A 255 24.86 -10.37 -12.02
N ASP A 256 26.09 -10.13 -12.48
CA ASP A 256 27.23 -9.77 -11.65
C ASP A 256 27.22 -8.24 -11.35
N PRO A 257 27.50 -7.79 -10.11
CA PRO A 257 27.80 -8.55 -8.89
C PRO A 257 26.57 -8.95 -8.05
N ARG A 258 25.34 -8.69 -8.54
CA ARG A 258 24.07 -9.08 -7.90
C ARG A 258 22.89 -8.94 -8.88
N PRO A 259 21.78 -9.68 -8.65
CA PRO A 259 20.52 -9.50 -9.37
C PRO A 259 20.14 -8.03 -9.59
N ARG A 260 19.64 -7.71 -10.80
CA ARG A 260 19.23 -6.34 -11.16
C ARG A 260 18.11 -6.30 -12.18
N VAL A 261 17.40 -5.18 -12.23
CA VAL A 261 16.56 -4.83 -13.39
C VAL A 261 17.49 -4.51 -14.57
N THR A 262 17.26 -5.14 -15.71
CA THR A 262 17.99 -4.93 -16.96
C THR A 262 17.16 -4.23 -18.04
N ARG A 263 15.83 -4.25 -17.93
CA ARG A 263 14.92 -3.46 -18.79
C ARG A 263 13.73 -2.94 -18.00
N GLU A 264 13.22 -1.78 -18.39
CA GLU A 264 12.02 -1.15 -17.81
C GLU A 264 11.18 -0.58 -18.96
N VAL A 265 9.91 -1.01 -19.03
CA VAL A 265 8.90 -0.56 -20.00
C VAL A 265 7.84 0.20 -19.22
N LYS A 266 7.68 1.50 -19.51
CA LYS A 266 6.89 2.41 -18.68
C LYS A 266 5.46 2.58 -19.14
N HIS A 267 4.57 2.80 -18.18
CA HIS A 267 3.15 3.11 -18.42
C HIS A 267 2.40 2.00 -19.19
N VAL A 268 2.65 0.73 -18.87
CA VAL A 268 1.99 -0.44 -19.48
C VAL A 268 0.49 -0.57 -19.14
N GLY A 269 0.00 0.28 -18.23
CA GLY A 269 -1.40 0.41 -17.86
C GLY A 269 -1.57 1.23 -16.58
N LEU A 270 -2.80 1.24 -16.05
CA LEU A 270 -3.18 1.84 -14.78
C LEU A 270 -3.66 0.73 -13.83
N LYS A 271 -2.92 0.54 -12.73
CA LYS A 271 -3.06 -0.58 -11.79
C LYS A 271 -2.98 -1.94 -12.49
N ALA A 272 -2.07 -2.09 -13.43
CA ALA A 272 -2.00 -3.25 -14.33
C ALA A 272 -1.77 -4.58 -13.59
N HIS A 273 -2.31 -5.65 -14.18
CA HIS A 273 -2.20 -7.04 -13.74
C HIS A 273 -2.05 -7.97 -14.96
N GLY A 274 -1.51 -9.17 -14.76
CA GLY A 274 -1.36 -10.15 -15.86
C GLY A 274 -0.17 -9.82 -16.76
N LEU A 275 0.55 -10.86 -17.20
CA LEU A 275 1.79 -10.70 -17.97
C LEU A 275 2.03 -11.93 -18.85
N VAL A 276 1.14 -12.15 -19.82
CA VAL A 276 1.17 -13.35 -20.65
C VAL A 276 1.99 -13.11 -21.92
N ALA A 277 3.12 -13.80 -22.05
CA ALA A 277 3.92 -13.78 -23.27
C ALA A 277 3.13 -14.41 -24.43
N TRP A 278 2.89 -13.61 -25.47
CA TRP A 278 2.07 -13.95 -26.62
C TRP A 278 2.75 -13.48 -27.91
N ARG A 279 3.16 -14.44 -28.75
CA ARG A 279 3.90 -14.20 -30.01
C ARG A 279 5.19 -13.41 -29.75
N ARG A 280 5.20 -12.08 -29.97
CA ARG A 280 6.32 -11.16 -29.67
C ARG A 280 5.96 -10.02 -28.70
N GLN A 281 4.80 -10.10 -28.06
CA GLN A 281 4.26 -9.08 -27.16
C GLN A 281 3.90 -9.70 -25.81
N PHE A 282 3.61 -8.87 -24.81
CA PHE A 282 2.87 -9.29 -23.62
C PHE A 282 1.41 -8.90 -23.76
N VAL A 283 0.48 -9.83 -23.51
CA VAL A 283 -0.91 -9.49 -23.21
C VAL A 283 -1.00 -9.16 -21.73
N MET A 284 -1.58 -8.00 -21.42
CA MET A 284 -1.68 -7.45 -20.07
C MET A 284 -3.07 -6.83 -19.85
N LEU A 285 -3.44 -6.63 -18.59
CA LEU A 285 -4.66 -5.93 -18.20
C LEU A 285 -4.30 -4.50 -17.79
N ASP A 286 -4.83 -3.51 -18.49
CA ASP A 286 -4.93 -2.13 -18.03
C ASP A 286 -6.15 -2.03 -17.08
N SER A 287 -5.96 -2.60 -15.89
CA SER A 287 -7.04 -3.03 -14.99
C SER A 287 -8.01 -1.93 -14.60
N GLU A 288 -7.54 -0.77 -14.15
CA GLU A 288 -8.40 0.32 -13.67
C GLU A 288 -9.13 1.04 -14.82
N ASN A 289 -8.62 0.92 -16.04
CA ASN A 289 -9.28 1.41 -17.26
C ASN A 289 -10.21 0.36 -17.89
N GLY A 290 -10.34 -0.85 -17.33
CA GLY A 290 -11.21 -1.90 -17.86
C GLY A 290 -10.77 -2.48 -19.22
N ALA A 291 -9.47 -2.42 -19.55
CA ALA A 291 -8.98 -2.73 -20.89
C ALA A 291 -7.95 -3.88 -20.96
N LEU A 292 -8.05 -4.69 -22.00
CA LEU A 292 -7.07 -5.70 -22.40
C LEU A 292 -6.10 -5.06 -23.41
N VAL A 293 -4.80 -5.16 -23.18
CA VAL A 293 -3.76 -4.51 -24.00
C VAL A 293 -2.68 -5.49 -24.45
N ALA A 294 -2.13 -5.27 -25.65
CA ALA A 294 -0.86 -5.82 -26.07
C ALA A 294 0.24 -4.77 -25.82
N VAL A 295 1.32 -5.18 -25.17
CA VAL A 295 2.51 -4.38 -24.90
C VAL A 295 3.67 -4.95 -25.68
N ASP A 296 4.28 -4.15 -26.55
CA ASP A 296 5.57 -4.46 -27.17
C ASP A 296 6.70 -4.22 -26.14
N PRO A 297 7.42 -5.26 -25.69
CA PRO A 297 8.50 -5.11 -24.72
C PRO A 297 9.80 -4.56 -25.32
N ASP A 298 9.91 -4.51 -26.65
CA ASP A 298 11.04 -3.91 -27.35
C ASP A 298 10.87 -2.39 -27.50
N THR A 299 9.72 -1.93 -27.98
CA THR A 299 9.45 -0.49 -28.23
C THR A 299 8.73 0.22 -27.08
N GLY A 300 8.05 -0.52 -26.20
CA GLY A 300 7.14 0.02 -25.19
C GLY A 300 5.79 0.48 -25.73
N ALA A 301 5.47 0.18 -26.99
CA ALA A 301 4.17 0.51 -27.58
C ALA A 301 3.04 -0.30 -26.93
N VAL A 302 2.00 0.38 -26.47
CA VAL A 302 0.79 -0.23 -25.89
C VAL A 302 -0.37 -0.09 -26.87
N ARG A 303 -0.95 -1.23 -27.29
CA ARG A 303 -2.11 -1.31 -28.18
C ARG A 303 -3.30 -1.88 -27.40
N GLN A 304 -4.40 -1.14 -27.32
CA GLN A 304 -5.66 -1.70 -26.80
C GLN A 304 -6.18 -2.79 -27.74
N ILE A 305 -6.55 -3.94 -27.18
CA ILE A 305 -7.21 -5.05 -27.88
C ILE A 305 -8.71 -4.96 -27.67
N TRP A 306 -9.13 -4.82 -26.42
CA TRP A 306 -10.54 -4.79 -25.99
C TRP A 306 -10.71 -3.90 -24.76
N LYS A 307 -11.93 -3.40 -24.49
CA LYS A 307 -12.24 -2.58 -23.30
C LYS A 307 -13.72 -2.65 -22.93
N THR A 308 -14.04 -2.61 -21.62
CA THR A 308 -15.41 -2.44 -21.11
C THR A 308 -16.03 -1.09 -21.55
N PRO A 309 -17.33 -1.03 -21.86
CA PRO A 309 -18.01 0.25 -22.16
C PRO A 309 -17.79 1.28 -21.04
N MET A 310 -17.45 2.53 -21.41
CA MET A 310 -17.19 3.61 -20.43
C MET A 310 -18.44 4.04 -19.63
N THR A 311 -19.63 3.65 -20.08
CA THR A 311 -20.92 3.95 -19.45
C THR A 311 -21.45 2.78 -18.61
N GLU A 312 -20.66 1.73 -18.39
CA GLU A 312 -21.09 0.55 -17.63
C GLU A 312 -20.93 0.78 -16.12
N GLU A 313 -22.06 0.91 -15.41
CA GLU A 313 -22.11 0.96 -13.95
C GLU A 313 -22.69 -0.34 -13.35
N PRO A 314 -22.23 -0.78 -12.16
CA PRO A 314 -21.15 -0.19 -11.38
C PRO A 314 -19.77 -0.42 -12.03
N SER A 315 -18.95 0.63 -12.02
CA SER A 315 -17.60 0.68 -12.59
C SER A 315 -16.79 -0.60 -12.37
N LYS A 316 -16.11 -1.09 -13.42
CA LYS A 316 -15.37 -2.37 -13.42
C LYS A 316 -13.84 -2.22 -13.34
N PHE A 317 -13.15 -3.30 -13.00
CA PHE A 317 -11.70 -3.45 -13.20
C PHE A 317 -11.30 -4.90 -13.53
N LEU A 318 -10.19 -5.09 -14.25
CA LEU A 318 -9.77 -6.42 -14.73
C LEU A 318 -8.72 -7.08 -13.81
N LYS A 319 -8.86 -8.39 -13.56
CA LYS A 319 -7.86 -9.22 -12.84
C LYS A 319 -7.89 -10.69 -13.25
N GLY A 320 -6.73 -11.34 -13.17
CA GLY A 320 -6.50 -12.71 -13.61
C GLY A 320 -6.50 -12.79 -15.14
N LEU A 321 -5.49 -13.44 -15.71
CA LEU A 321 -5.31 -13.52 -17.16
C LEU A 321 -4.56 -14.80 -17.51
N CYS A 322 -5.14 -15.60 -18.40
CA CYS A 322 -4.41 -16.60 -19.19
C CYS A 322 -4.73 -16.40 -20.68
N VAL A 323 -3.94 -17.05 -21.54
CA VAL A 323 -4.21 -17.11 -22.99
C VAL A 323 -4.11 -18.57 -23.43
N VAL A 324 -5.13 -19.04 -24.16
CA VAL A 324 -5.16 -20.37 -24.78
C VAL A 324 -5.71 -20.20 -26.20
N ASP A 325 -5.09 -20.80 -27.21
CA ASP A 325 -5.54 -20.78 -28.61
C ASP A 325 -5.78 -19.37 -29.19
N ASP A 326 -4.86 -18.43 -28.91
CA ASP A 326 -5.00 -17.00 -29.21
C ASP A 326 -6.24 -16.29 -28.58
N VAL A 327 -6.95 -16.95 -27.64
CA VAL A 327 -8.03 -16.35 -26.84
C VAL A 327 -7.53 -16.00 -25.44
N ALA A 328 -7.72 -14.75 -25.03
CA ALA A 328 -7.47 -14.31 -23.66
C ALA A 328 -8.69 -14.51 -22.76
N TYR A 329 -8.49 -15.17 -21.62
CA TYR A 329 -9.51 -15.36 -20.59
C TYR A 329 -9.13 -14.55 -19.35
N PHE A 330 -10.02 -13.64 -18.92
CA PHE A 330 -9.74 -12.73 -17.81
C PHE A 330 -10.98 -12.36 -17.00
N GLY A 331 -10.77 -12.06 -15.72
CA GLY A 331 -11.83 -11.66 -14.79
C GLY A 331 -12.17 -10.17 -14.88
N ILE A 332 -13.44 -9.84 -14.97
CA ILE A 332 -14.01 -8.50 -14.83
C ILE A 332 -14.67 -8.43 -13.44
N ASN A 333 -14.12 -7.61 -12.56
CA ASN A 333 -14.60 -7.42 -11.19
C ASN A 333 -15.32 -6.07 -11.05
N VAL A 334 -16.28 -5.99 -10.12
CA VAL A 334 -16.95 -4.73 -9.74
C VAL A 334 -16.10 -3.95 -8.73
N TRP A 335 -15.97 -2.63 -8.89
CA TRP A 335 -15.39 -1.77 -7.85
C TRP A 335 -16.30 -1.74 -6.62
N GLY A 336 -15.78 -2.23 -5.49
CA GLY A 336 -16.43 -2.19 -4.19
C GLY A 336 -15.43 -1.98 -3.04
N GLU A 337 -15.96 -1.87 -1.83
CA GLU A 337 -15.15 -1.72 -0.62
C GLU A 337 -14.19 -2.90 -0.41
N ARG A 338 -13.10 -2.68 0.33
CA ARG A 338 -12.12 -3.75 0.62
C ARG A 338 -12.66 -4.83 1.55
N SER A 339 -13.60 -4.44 2.41
CA SER A 339 -14.45 -5.20 3.34
C SER A 339 -15.47 -6.13 2.67
N GLN A 340 -15.69 -5.99 1.35
CA GLN A 340 -16.69 -6.76 0.60
C GLN A 340 -16.05 -7.67 -0.46
N ARG A 341 -14.71 -7.79 -0.46
CA ARG A 341 -13.96 -8.52 -1.50
C ARG A 341 -13.99 -10.03 -1.30
N ASP A 342 -14.16 -10.44 -0.06
CA ASP A 342 -14.26 -11.79 0.49
C ASP A 342 -15.74 -12.19 0.74
N SER A 343 -16.71 -11.32 0.41
CA SER A 343 -18.13 -11.66 0.52
C SER A 343 -18.51 -12.79 -0.42
N VAL A 344 -19.20 -13.80 0.11
CA VAL A 344 -19.68 -14.97 -0.65
C VAL A 344 -20.66 -14.63 -1.78
N THR A 345 -21.27 -13.44 -1.76
CA THR A 345 -22.15 -12.92 -2.82
C THR A 345 -21.41 -12.09 -3.88
N ASN A 346 -20.14 -11.78 -3.69
CA ASN A 346 -19.34 -10.99 -4.62
C ASN A 346 -18.84 -11.87 -5.79
N ASN A 347 -19.67 -11.95 -6.82
CA ASN A 347 -19.39 -12.73 -8.02
C ASN A 347 -18.76 -11.86 -9.11
N ALA A 348 -17.59 -12.26 -9.60
CA ALA A 348 -16.96 -11.64 -10.76
C ALA A 348 -17.55 -12.20 -12.07
N GLU A 349 -17.33 -11.47 -13.16
CA GLU A 349 -17.59 -11.97 -14.51
C GLU A 349 -16.28 -12.50 -15.10
N LEU A 350 -16.37 -13.49 -15.97
CA LEU A 350 -15.27 -13.99 -16.78
C LEU A 350 -15.56 -13.66 -18.24
N ALA A 351 -14.56 -13.19 -18.97
CA ALA A 351 -14.65 -12.87 -20.40
C ALA A 351 -13.61 -13.63 -21.21
N ALA A 352 -13.97 -13.96 -22.45
CA ALA A 352 -13.09 -14.52 -23.47
C ALA A 352 -13.00 -13.55 -24.66
N VAL A 353 -11.79 -13.14 -25.02
CA VAL A 353 -11.53 -12.21 -26.14
C VAL A 353 -10.51 -12.83 -27.10
N ASP A 354 -10.88 -12.90 -28.38
CA ASP A 354 -9.96 -13.26 -29.46
C ASP A 354 -8.89 -12.17 -29.64
N LEU A 355 -7.61 -12.53 -29.56
CA LEU A 355 -6.48 -11.57 -29.57
C LEU A 355 -6.11 -11.05 -30.96
N ALA A 356 -6.54 -11.75 -32.02
CA ALA A 356 -6.26 -11.38 -33.41
C ALA A 356 -7.20 -10.26 -33.90
N THR A 357 -8.48 -10.34 -33.52
CA THR A 357 -9.58 -9.45 -33.92
C THR A 357 -10.00 -8.46 -32.84
N GLY A 358 -9.77 -8.78 -31.56
CA GLY A 358 -10.32 -8.05 -30.41
C GLY A 358 -11.79 -8.36 -30.12
N ALA A 359 -12.39 -9.36 -30.78
CA ALA A 359 -13.78 -9.73 -30.60
C ALA A 359 -14.02 -10.36 -29.21
N LEU A 360 -15.06 -9.88 -28.52
CA LEU A 360 -15.57 -10.51 -27.30
C LEU A 360 -16.37 -11.77 -27.69
N LEU A 361 -15.80 -12.95 -27.45
CA LEU A 361 -16.42 -14.23 -27.77
C LEU A 361 -17.56 -14.55 -26.80
N TRP A 362 -17.36 -14.28 -25.52
CA TRP A 362 -18.40 -14.31 -24.49
C TRP A 362 -17.97 -13.55 -23.23
N ARG A 363 -18.97 -13.20 -22.41
CA ARG A 363 -18.84 -12.63 -21.07
C ARG A 363 -19.93 -13.22 -20.19
N ARG A 364 -19.59 -13.75 -19.01
CA ARG A 364 -20.49 -14.53 -18.16
C ARG A 364 -20.21 -14.28 -16.67
N THR A 365 -21.24 -14.14 -15.85
CA THR A 365 -21.09 -14.14 -14.38
C THR A 365 -20.67 -15.52 -13.89
N VAL A 366 -19.68 -15.59 -13.01
CA VAL A 366 -19.18 -16.85 -12.41
C VAL A 366 -19.33 -16.75 -10.88
N ALA A 367 -19.71 -17.86 -10.23
CA ALA A 367 -19.93 -17.92 -8.78
C ALA A 367 -18.60 -17.96 -7.99
N THR A 368 -17.78 -16.91 -8.11
CA THR A 368 -16.43 -16.81 -7.54
C THR A 368 -16.42 -16.68 -6.03
N SER A 369 -17.53 -16.28 -5.40
CA SER A 369 -17.68 -16.03 -3.96
C SER A 369 -16.51 -15.23 -3.39
N GLY A 370 -16.27 -14.09 -4.01
CA GLY A 370 -15.15 -13.20 -3.76
C GLY A 370 -14.51 -12.70 -5.05
N LEU A 371 -13.78 -11.60 -4.95
CA LEU A 371 -13.06 -10.92 -6.03
C LEU A 371 -12.03 -11.88 -6.66
N LEU A 372 -12.13 -12.07 -7.99
CA LEU A 372 -11.31 -12.97 -8.79
C LEU A 372 -9.88 -12.44 -8.98
N ASN A 373 -8.89 -13.21 -8.52
CA ASN A 373 -7.48 -12.82 -8.48
C ASN A 373 -6.67 -13.35 -9.68
N ILE A 374 -6.76 -14.64 -9.97
CA ILE A 374 -6.00 -15.35 -11.01
C ILE A 374 -6.96 -16.19 -11.87
N VAL A 375 -6.62 -16.28 -13.16
CA VAL A 375 -7.18 -17.24 -14.12
C VAL A 375 -5.97 -17.96 -14.75
N ALA A 376 -6.00 -19.28 -14.82
CA ALA A 376 -4.91 -20.14 -15.30
C ALA A 376 -5.46 -21.36 -16.06
N SER A 377 -4.59 -22.15 -16.70
CA SER A 377 -4.95 -23.48 -17.22
C SER A 377 -3.78 -24.46 -17.02
N PRO A 378 -3.47 -24.83 -15.76
CA PRO A 378 -2.27 -25.61 -15.44
C PRO A 378 -2.30 -27.04 -15.98
N GLY A 379 -3.47 -27.53 -16.42
CA GLY A 379 -3.61 -28.80 -17.14
C GLY A 379 -3.08 -28.78 -18.57
N LEU A 380 -2.95 -27.60 -19.20
CA LEU A 380 -2.23 -27.45 -20.47
C LEU A 380 -0.73 -27.23 -20.26
N GLY A 381 -0.34 -26.68 -19.11
CA GLY A 381 1.06 -26.67 -18.67
C GLY A 381 1.47 -25.60 -17.67
N GLU A 382 2.74 -25.73 -17.27
CA GLU A 382 3.44 -24.94 -16.26
C GLU A 382 3.34 -23.42 -16.46
N ALA A 383 3.40 -22.97 -17.71
CA ALA A 383 3.49 -21.55 -18.05
C ALA A 383 2.14 -20.85 -18.22
N SER A 384 1.01 -21.52 -17.95
CA SER A 384 -0.34 -21.05 -18.34
C SER A 384 -0.83 -19.73 -17.72
N THR A 385 -0.12 -19.15 -16.74
CA THR A 385 -0.36 -17.81 -16.18
C THR A 385 0.52 -16.70 -16.81
N TYR A 386 1.56 -17.07 -17.56
CA TYR A 386 2.59 -16.15 -18.05
C TYR A 386 3.08 -16.41 -19.50
N ARG A 387 2.58 -17.45 -20.17
CA ARG A 387 2.76 -17.74 -21.61
C ARG A 387 1.42 -18.21 -22.19
N ALA A 388 1.16 -17.87 -23.45
CA ALA A 388 0.04 -18.44 -24.18
C ALA A 388 0.21 -19.94 -24.38
N MET A 389 -0.88 -20.70 -24.20
CA MET A 389 -0.93 -22.16 -24.35
C MET A 389 -1.71 -22.56 -25.61
N ASP A 390 -1.56 -23.82 -25.99
CA ASP A 390 -2.29 -24.50 -27.07
C ASP A 390 -3.13 -25.61 -26.41
N SER A 391 -4.40 -25.78 -26.78
CA SER A 391 -5.27 -26.83 -26.21
C SER A 391 -5.17 -28.19 -26.92
N ALA A 392 -4.57 -28.23 -28.11
CA ALA A 392 -4.26 -29.46 -28.84
C ALA A 392 -2.86 -30.02 -28.48
N GLY A 393 -1.96 -29.18 -27.96
CA GLY A 393 -0.62 -29.55 -27.52
C GLY A 393 -0.46 -29.62 -26.00
N GLY A 394 -0.37 -30.83 -25.44
CA GLY A 394 -0.05 -31.04 -24.02
C GLY A 394 1.36 -30.58 -23.61
N VAL A 395 1.62 -30.58 -22.30
CA VAL A 395 2.82 -30.00 -21.64
C VAL A 395 4.12 -30.26 -22.41
N ALA A 396 4.67 -29.22 -23.05
CA ALA A 396 5.88 -29.33 -23.84
C ALA A 396 7.15 -29.48 -22.97
N GLU A 397 7.66 -30.71 -22.85
CA GLU A 397 9.00 -30.97 -22.34
C GLU A 397 10.10 -30.48 -23.30
N ALA A 398 11.31 -30.29 -22.77
CA ALA A 398 12.43 -29.71 -23.51
C ALA A 398 13.25 -30.79 -24.26
N GLY A 399 13.27 -30.72 -25.61
CA GLY A 399 14.06 -31.65 -26.43
C GLY A 399 14.42 -31.15 -27.82
N THR A 400 15.72 -30.89 -28.05
CA THR A 400 16.47 -31.00 -29.31
C THR A 400 15.73 -30.88 -30.66
N ALA A 401 15.90 -29.76 -31.37
CA ALA A 401 15.52 -29.62 -32.78
C ALA A 401 16.65 -30.05 -33.74
N ALA A 402 16.37 -30.93 -34.73
CA ALA A 402 17.33 -31.32 -35.75
C ALA A 402 16.69 -31.78 -37.09
N GLY A 403 16.63 -30.87 -38.08
CA GLY A 403 16.66 -31.17 -39.52
C GLY A 403 15.37 -31.65 -40.22
N GLY A 404 15.17 -31.21 -41.47
CA GLY A 404 14.22 -31.83 -42.41
C GLY A 404 13.40 -30.83 -43.28
N ALA A 405 13.47 -30.99 -44.60
CA ALA A 405 12.53 -30.42 -45.58
C ALA A 405 11.56 -31.56 -46.06
N ALA A 406 10.55 -31.40 -46.93
CA ALA A 406 10.37 -30.43 -48.01
C ALA A 406 8.88 -30.29 -48.50
N LEU A 407 8.71 -29.79 -49.72
CA LEU A 407 7.49 -29.32 -50.41
C LEU A 407 6.38 -30.37 -50.67
N ALA A 408 5.12 -29.90 -50.75
CA ALA A 408 4.05 -30.21 -51.75
C ALA A 408 2.65 -29.97 -51.12
N SER A 409 1.53 -29.64 -51.80
CA SER A 409 1.15 -28.84 -52.97
C SER A 409 -0.28 -29.27 -53.36
N THR A 410 -1.20 -28.33 -53.66
CA THR A 410 -2.51 -28.51 -54.34
C THR A 410 -3.60 -29.41 -53.72
N GLY A 411 -4.86 -28.94 -53.73
CA GLY A 411 -6.07 -29.74 -53.47
C GLY A 411 -7.35 -28.88 -53.41
N THR A 412 -8.36 -29.20 -54.21
CA THR A 412 -9.61 -28.41 -54.37
C THR A 412 -10.88 -29.25 -54.24
N GLY A 413 -11.92 -28.72 -53.62
CA GLY A 413 -13.32 -29.21 -53.65
C GLY A 413 -14.07 -28.76 -52.38
N THR A 414 -15.27 -28.17 -52.34
CA THR A 414 -16.53 -28.17 -53.13
C THR A 414 -17.50 -29.32 -52.83
N GLY A 415 -18.63 -28.98 -52.18
CA GLY A 415 -19.81 -29.82 -51.90
C GLY A 415 -20.43 -29.39 -50.56
N THR A 416 -21.61 -28.79 -50.38
CA THR A 416 -22.98 -28.83 -50.98
C THR A 416 -23.86 -30.01 -50.52
N GLY A 417 -24.91 -29.68 -49.74
CA GLY A 417 -26.03 -30.54 -49.33
C GLY A 417 -26.51 -30.16 -47.91
N THR A 418 -27.67 -29.56 -47.59
CA THR A 418 -29.09 -29.52 -48.05
C THR A 418 -30.03 -30.48 -47.28
N GLY A 419 -30.98 -29.90 -46.54
CA GLY A 419 -32.14 -30.52 -45.85
C GLY A 419 -32.43 -29.76 -44.53
N THR A 420 -33.62 -29.27 -44.15
CA THR A 420 -35.04 -29.71 -44.21
C THR A 420 -35.31 -30.99 -43.40
N ASP A 421 -36.29 -31.12 -42.50
CA ASP A 421 -37.26 -30.22 -41.82
C ASP A 421 -37.78 -30.97 -40.55
N THR A 422 -38.68 -30.55 -39.63
CA THR A 422 -39.66 -29.44 -39.44
C THR A 422 -39.68 -29.08 -37.91
N GLY A 423 -40.64 -28.44 -37.22
CA GLY A 423 -41.94 -27.77 -37.49
C GLY A 423 -42.91 -27.85 -36.28
N THR A 424 -43.71 -26.80 -36.00
CA THR A 424 -44.88 -26.70 -35.06
C THR A 424 -44.73 -27.25 -33.61
N GLY A 425 -44.70 -26.42 -32.56
CA GLY A 425 -45.89 -25.98 -31.77
C GLY A 425 -45.69 -26.25 -30.26
N SER A 426 -46.56 -25.90 -29.30
CA SER A 426 -47.79 -25.07 -29.28
C SER A 426 -48.16 -24.63 -27.82
N THR A 427 -49.37 -24.08 -27.62
CA THR A 427 -50.06 -23.74 -26.32
C THR A 427 -50.30 -24.96 -25.39
N SER A 428 -50.61 -24.86 -24.08
CA SER A 428 -51.54 -23.93 -23.40
C SER A 428 -51.38 -23.80 -21.86
N THR A 429 -52.23 -22.92 -21.27
CA THR A 429 -52.47 -22.62 -19.85
C THR A 429 -52.89 -23.80 -18.94
N GLY A 430 -52.68 -23.65 -17.62
CA GLY A 430 -53.36 -24.43 -16.57
C GLY A 430 -53.27 -23.80 -15.17
N THR A 431 -54.41 -23.57 -14.51
CA THR A 431 -54.55 -23.04 -13.13
C THR A 431 -54.97 -24.14 -12.15
N GLY A 432 -54.59 -24.04 -10.87
CA GLY A 432 -55.07 -24.93 -9.80
C GLY A 432 -54.96 -24.28 -8.41
N THR A 433 -55.93 -24.56 -7.53
CA THR A 433 -56.13 -23.93 -6.21
C THR A 433 -56.09 -24.96 -5.06
N GLY A 434 -55.83 -24.52 -3.82
CA GLY A 434 -55.90 -25.39 -2.64
C GLY A 434 -55.44 -24.76 -1.31
N GLU A 435 -56.38 -24.10 -0.62
CA GLU A 435 -56.80 -24.32 0.78
C GLU A 435 -55.99 -25.27 1.71
N GLU A 436 -55.91 -25.10 3.05
CA GLU A 436 -56.25 -23.97 3.96
C GLU A 436 -55.74 -24.28 5.42
N VAL A 437 -56.34 -23.63 6.44
CA VAL A 437 -56.35 -23.92 7.90
C VAL A 437 -55.14 -23.48 8.74
N GLY A 438 -55.39 -22.61 9.73
CA GLY A 438 -54.41 -22.23 10.78
C GLY A 438 -54.70 -20.93 11.55
N ALA A 439 -55.79 -20.88 12.33
CA ALA A 439 -56.13 -19.78 13.24
C ALA A 439 -55.39 -19.91 14.61
N GLU A 440 -55.45 -19.02 15.62
CA GLU A 440 -56.45 -18.01 16.05
C GLU A 440 -55.84 -16.81 16.82
N ALA A 441 -56.65 -15.75 17.02
CA ALA A 441 -56.72 -14.78 18.14
C ALA A 441 -55.47 -14.01 18.67
N GLY A 442 -55.59 -12.80 19.28
CA GLY A 442 -56.74 -11.87 19.31
C GLY A 442 -57.01 -11.16 20.65
N HIS A 443 -56.57 -9.89 20.80
CA HIS A 443 -56.85 -8.95 21.93
C HIS A 443 -56.34 -9.40 23.33
N GLY A 444 -56.08 -8.53 24.31
CA GLY A 444 -56.06 -7.05 24.44
C GLY A 444 -56.06 -6.64 25.93
N GLY A 445 -55.73 -5.39 26.33
CA GLY A 445 -56.01 -4.91 27.71
C GLY A 445 -55.07 -3.86 28.36
N ALA A 446 -55.64 -2.67 28.60
CA ALA A 446 -55.45 -1.70 29.70
C ALA A 446 -54.16 -1.60 30.57
N ALA A 447 -53.49 -0.45 30.42
CA ALA A 447 -53.10 0.58 31.40
C ALA A 447 -53.15 0.36 32.95
N LYS A 448 -52.21 1.03 33.64
CA LYS A 448 -52.44 1.91 34.82
C LYS A 448 -51.23 2.87 35.08
N GLU A 449 -51.54 4.14 35.37
CA GLU A 449 -51.17 4.98 36.56
C GLU A 449 -49.86 4.68 37.37
N GLU A 450 -49.19 5.64 38.07
CA GLU A 450 -49.61 6.98 38.55
C GLU A 450 -48.40 7.92 38.94
N GLU A 451 -48.69 9.06 39.61
CA GLU A 451 -47.82 9.92 40.48
C GLU A 451 -46.77 10.92 39.88
N GLU A 452 -47.27 12.10 39.51
CA GLU A 452 -47.13 13.41 40.24
C GLU A 452 -45.82 14.24 40.35
N GLU A 453 -45.92 15.49 39.85
CA GLU A 453 -45.63 16.81 40.49
C GLU A 453 -44.17 17.22 40.88
N GLU A 454 -43.79 18.50 41.06
CA GLU A 454 -44.54 19.71 41.42
C GLU A 454 -43.98 21.04 40.79
N GLU A 455 -44.92 21.92 40.39
CA GLU A 455 -44.99 23.40 40.27
C GLU A 455 -43.80 24.39 40.00
N GLU A 456 -43.91 25.07 38.83
CA GLU A 456 -44.27 26.51 38.60
C GLU A 456 -43.37 27.78 38.76
N GLU A 457 -43.86 28.80 38.02
CA GLU A 457 -43.81 30.28 38.16
C GLU A 457 -42.54 31.12 37.83
N GLY A 458 -42.80 32.40 37.46
CA GLY A 458 -41.75 33.42 37.25
C GLY A 458 -41.86 34.35 36.02
N GLN A 459 -43.04 34.66 35.48
CA GLN A 459 -43.16 35.53 34.29
C GLN A 459 -42.87 37.02 34.58
N GLN A 460 -42.14 37.72 33.69
CA GLN A 460 -42.44 39.14 33.42
C GLN A 460 -41.99 39.72 32.06
N GLN A 461 -43.00 39.88 31.20
CA GLN A 461 -43.27 40.96 30.23
C GLN A 461 -42.19 41.55 29.30
N GLN A 462 -42.55 41.44 28.01
CA GLN A 462 -42.00 42.11 26.83
C GLN A 462 -42.04 43.65 26.90
N GLN A 463 -41.17 44.29 26.12
CA GLN A 463 -41.54 45.48 25.33
C GLN A 463 -40.61 45.63 24.10
N GLY A 464 -41.16 46.14 22.98
CA GLY A 464 -40.40 46.59 21.81
C GLY A 464 -39.91 45.50 20.85
N ALA A 465 -40.73 45.14 19.85
CA ALA A 465 -40.31 44.34 18.70
C ALA A 465 -40.42 45.15 17.41
N GLU A 466 -39.39 45.09 16.55
CA GLU A 466 -39.56 44.78 15.11
C GLU A 466 -38.22 44.54 14.38
N ALA A 467 -38.31 44.10 13.12
CA ALA A 467 -37.22 43.92 12.14
C ALA A 467 -36.11 42.89 12.47
N GLY A 468 -36.33 41.60 12.14
CA GLY A 468 -35.24 40.60 12.14
C GLY A 468 -35.65 39.13 12.03
N LYS A 469 -36.35 38.70 10.96
CA LYS A 469 -36.66 37.27 10.76
C LYS A 469 -35.41 36.45 10.41
N GLY A 470 -34.80 35.83 11.42
CA GLY A 470 -33.75 34.81 11.29
C GLY A 470 -33.76 33.89 12.50
N GLY A 471 -34.33 32.69 12.36
CA GLY A 471 -34.56 31.79 13.49
C GLY A 471 -33.28 31.22 14.09
N LYS A 472 -32.95 31.62 15.32
CA LYS A 472 -31.91 30.96 16.12
C LYS A 472 -32.44 29.63 16.66
N GLY A 473 -32.24 28.55 15.90
CA GLY A 473 -32.05 27.25 16.52
C GLY A 473 -30.72 27.26 17.26
N VAL A 474 -30.67 26.76 18.50
CA VAL A 474 -29.40 26.48 19.17
C VAL A 474 -28.77 25.30 18.45
N ASP A 475 -27.56 25.48 17.94
CA ASP A 475 -26.88 24.47 17.13
C ASP A 475 -26.57 23.22 17.97
N GLU A 476 -26.83 22.03 17.44
CA GLU A 476 -26.60 20.77 18.17
C GLU A 476 -25.11 20.57 18.51
N LEU A 477 -24.22 21.18 17.72
CA LEU A 477 -22.77 21.29 17.97
C LEU A 477 -22.40 22.16 19.18
N ALA A 478 -23.29 23.06 19.61
CA ALA A 478 -23.08 23.97 20.75
C ALA A 478 -23.78 23.50 22.04
N LEU A 479 -24.67 22.50 21.97
CA LEU A 479 -25.34 21.94 23.14
C LEU A 479 -24.30 21.32 24.10
N GLY A 480 -24.21 21.91 25.30
CA GLY A 480 -23.25 21.54 26.36
C GLY A 480 -21.95 22.36 26.38
N ILE A 481 -21.73 23.30 25.45
CA ILE A 481 -20.53 24.15 25.42
C ILE A 481 -20.86 25.53 25.97
N ASN A 482 -20.43 25.81 27.21
CA ASN A 482 -20.67 27.10 27.88
C ASN A 482 -19.54 28.13 27.71
N ASP A 483 -18.43 27.78 27.03
CA ASP A 483 -17.31 28.70 26.82
C ASP A 483 -17.52 29.61 25.59
N THR A 484 -17.44 30.92 25.80
CA THR A 484 -17.72 31.94 24.79
C THR A 484 -16.67 32.01 23.68
N GLN A 485 -15.41 31.63 23.94
CA GLN A 485 -14.36 31.55 22.91
C GLN A 485 -14.57 30.31 22.03
N VAL A 486 -15.00 29.20 22.61
CA VAL A 486 -15.34 27.96 21.87
C VAL A 486 -16.57 28.19 21.00
N ILE A 487 -17.63 28.81 21.53
CA ILE A 487 -18.82 29.21 20.76
C ILE A 487 -18.41 30.15 19.60
N ALA A 488 -17.63 31.19 19.87
CA ALA A 488 -17.20 32.15 18.85
C ALA A 488 -16.34 31.48 17.75
N ALA A 489 -15.40 30.60 18.12
CA ALA A 489 -14.58 29.86 17.17
C ALA A 489 -15.41 28.91 16.29
N THR A 490 -16.40 28.23 16.87
CA THR A 490 -17.32 27.34 16.13
C THR A 490 -18.23 28.13 15.20
N GLN A 491 -18.79 29.25 15.66
CA GLN A 491 -19.61 30.13 14.82
C GLN A 491 -18.79 30.70 13.65
N GLN A 492 -17.56 31.17 13.90
CA GLN A 492 -16.67 31.65 12.84
C GLN A 492 -16.45 30.58 11.75
N LEU A 493 -16.24 29.31 12.13
CA LEU A 493 -16.10 28.20 11.19
C LEU A 493 -17.39 27.93 10.39
N ILE A 494 -18.56 28.05 11.02
CA ILE A 494 -19.86 27.93 10.36
C ILE A 494 -20.07 29.07 9.36
N ASP A 495 -19.80 30.32 9.74
CA ASP A 495 -19.94 31.52 8.92
C ASP A 495 -19.01 31.50 7.69
N MET A 496 -17.83 30.90 7.83
CA MET A 496 -16.89 30.66 6.72
C MET A 496 -17.27 29.45 5.84
N GLY A 497 -18.39 28.77 6.12
CA GLY A 497 -18.87 27.62 5.35
C GLY A 497 -18.19 26.28 5.68
N TYR A 498 -17.46 26.20 6.79
CA TYR A 498 -16.73 24.99 7.25
C TYR A 498 -17.34 24.38 8.51
N ARG A 499 -18.68 24.37 8.59
CA ARG A 499 -19.48 23.68 9.62
C ARG A 499 -18.90 22.29 9.92
N PRO A 500 -18.47 22.01 11.17
CA PRO A 500 -18.02 20.68 11.56
C PRO A 500 -19.12 19.63 11.39
N LYS A 501 -18.75 18.40 11.04
CA LYS A 501 -19.63 17.23 11.10
C LYS A 501 -19.02 16.20 12.04
N THR A 502 -19.85 15.67 12.92
CA THR A 502 -19.40 14.91 14.09
C THR A 502 -20.09 13.55 14.17
N SER A 503 -19.36 12.50 14.54
CA SER A 503 -19.92 11.16 14.73
C SER A 503 -19.64 10.65 16.14
N GLY A 504 -20.67 10.66 16.98
CA GLY A 504 -20.55 10.29 18.39
C GLY A 504 -19.84 11.35 19.25
N ARG A 505 -19.61 10.99 20.51
CA ARG A 505 -18.95 11.80 21.54
C ARG A 505 -17.91 10.94 22.25
N TRP A 506 -16.98 11.60 22.93
CA TRP A 506 -16.08 10.99 23.91
C TRP A 506 -16.80 10.79 25.25
N ALA A 507 -16.21 10.00 26.16
CA ALA A 507 -16.71 9.80 27.52
C ALA A 507 -16.75 11.10 28.37
N SER A 508 -16.04 12.15 27.96
CA SER A 508 -16.18 13.53 28.49
C SER A 508 -17.45 14.26 28.02
N GLY A 509 -18.26 13.66 27.14
CA GLY A 509 -19.38 14.31 26.44
C GLY A 509 -18.96 15.20 25.26
N GLN A 510 -17.66 15.41 25.04
CA GLN A 510 -17.15 16.23 23.94
C GLN A 510 -17.42 15.58 22.57
N PRO A 511 -17.84 16.34 21.54
CA PRO A 511 -18.04 15.81 20.19
C PRO A 511 -16.70 15.49 19.50
N ARG A 512 -16.74 14.67 18.44
CA ARG A 512 -15.56 14.33 17.63
C ARG A 512 -15.88 14.31 16.13
N LEU A 513 -14.93 14.72 15.28
CA LEU A 513 -15.15 14.83 13.82
C LEU A 513 -15.47 13.47 13.19
N ASP A 514 -16.40 13.43 12.24
CA ASP A 514 -16.74 12.18 11.55
C ASP A 514 -15.54 11.63 10.76
N LEU A 515 -14.98 10.50 11.21
CA LEU A 515 -13.81 9.88 10.58
C LEU A 515 -14.09 9.35 9.17
N LYS A 516 -15.33 8.95 8.86
CA LYS A 516 -15.72 8.45 7.54
C LYS A 516 -15.71 9.60 6.52
N ILE A 517 -16.27 10.75 6.90
CA ILE A 517 -16.27 11.97 6.07
C ILE A 517 -14.85 12.56 5.97
N LYS A 518 -14.11 12.63 7.09
CA LYS A 518 -12.70 13.07 7.18
C LYS A 518 -11.74 12.23 6.33
N ASN A 519 -12.01 10.93 6.19
CA ASN A 519 -11.22 10.01 5.36
C ASN A 519 -11.67 9.96 3.89
N SER A 520 -12.71 10.70 3.49
CA SER A 520 -13.21 10.74 2.12
C SER A 520 -12.28 11.47 1.13
N LYS A 521 -12.67 11.51 -0.15
CA LYS A 521 -12.03 12.33 -1.19
C LYS A 521 -12.27 13.84 -1.02
N GLN A 522 -13.25 14.23 -0.20
CA GLN A 522 -13.59 15.62 0.11
C GLN A 522 -13.43 15.83 1.62
N SER A 523 -12.22 15.63 2.15
CA SER A 523 -12.01 15.54 3.60
C SER A 523 -12.46 16.80 4.36
N TRP A 524 -12.45 17.97 3.72
CA TRP A 524 -12.97 19.23 4.27
C TRP A 524 -14.49 19.22 4.51
N ASP A 525 -15.25 18.28 3.93
CA ASP A 525 -16.71 18.16 4.14
C ASP A 525 -17.06 17.77 5.58
N ALA A 526 -16.08 17.34 6.39
CA ALA A 526 -16.21 17.16 7.83
C ALA A 526 -16.03 18.47 8.63
N GLY A 527 -15.78 19.59 7.96
CA GLY A 527 -15.22 20.82 8.56
C GLY A 527 -13.69 20.79 8.61
N ILE A 528 -13.06 21.93 8.86
CA ILE A 528 -11.58 22.06 8.89
C ILE A 528 -10.97 21.94 10.30
N SER A 529 -11.79 22.19 11.32
CA SER A 529 -11.44 22.14 12.74
C SER A 529 -12.73 21.99 13.55
N LEU A 530 -12.63 21.45 14.75
CA LEU A 530 -13.72 21.35 15.73
C LEU A 530 -13.22 21.88 17.08
N PRO A 531 -13.56 23.12 17.47
CA PRO A 531 -13.35 23.62 18.83
C PRO A 531 -14.08 22.75 19.85
N LEU A 532 -13.45 22.47 20.99
CA LEU A 532 -13.96 21.54 22.02
C LEU A 532 -14.19 22.23 23.37
N MET A 533 -13.11 22.78 23.96
CA MET A 533 -13.13 23.37 25.30
C MET A 533 -11.93 24.30 25.51
N GLN A 534 -12.06 25.24 26.44
CA GLN A 534 -10.94 25.94 27.05
C GLN A 534 -10.58 25.22 28.36
N VAL A 535 -9.30 24.90 28.58
CA VAL A 535 -8.81 24.27 29.83
C VAL A 535 -7.76 25.13 30.53
N ASN A 536 -7.71 25.06 31.87
CA ASN A 536 -6.56 25.59 32.60
C ASN A 536 -5.33 24.72 32.31
N ILE A 537 -4.23 25.34 31.90
CA ILE A 537 -2.97 24.65 31.58
C ILE A 537 -1.81 25.03 32.50
N ASP A 538 -2.03 25.77 33.57
CA ASP A 538 -0.96 26.48 34.29
C ASP A 538 0.14 25.52 34.77
N LYS A 539 -0.25 24.40 35.39
CA LYS A 539 0.67 23.32 35.80
C LYS A 539 1.43 22.68 34.64
N LEU A 540 0.78 22.51 33.48
CA LEU A 540 1.42 21.97 32.27
C LEU A 540 2.40 22.98 31.67
N LYS A 541 2.01 24.26 31.64
CA LYS A 541 2.79 25.38 31.11
C LYS A 541 4.02 25.67 31.96
N GLU A 542 3.87 25.67 33.29
CA GLU A 542 4.97 25.75 34.25
C GLU A 542 5.96 24.60 34.02
N LEU A 543 5.51 23.35 33.97
CA LEU A 543 6.37 22.19 33.74
C LEU A 543 7.06 22.22 32.35
N VAL A 544 6.39 22.73 31.32
CA VAL A 544 6.94 22.89 29.96
C VAL A 544 7.93 24.06 29.84
N LEU A 545 7.80 25.10 30.67
CA LEU A 545 8.73 26.24 30.72
C LEU A 545 9.93 25.99 31.65
N GLY A 546 9.71 25.27 32.76
CA GLY A 546 10.73 24.94 33.76
C GLY A 546 11.61 23.74 33.41
N MET A 547 11.21 22.88 32.47
CA MET A 547 12.08 21.79 32.01
C MET A 547 13.36 22.33 31.33
N PRO A 548 14.55 21.74 31.61
CA PRO A 548 15.80 22.09 30.93
C PRO A 548 15.69 22.04 29.40
N ASP A 549 16.22 23.06 28.71
CA ASP A 549 16.03 23.20 27.26
C ASP A 549 16.69 22.06 26.45
N ASP A 550 17.71 21.40 27.03
CA ASP A 550 18.36 20.25 26.43
C ASP A 550 17.50 18.97 26.42
N MET A 551 16.40 18.90 27.19
CA MET A 551 15.42 17.79 27.11
C MET A 551 14.77 17.67 25.71
N TRP A 552 14.80 18.74 24.92
CA TRP A 552 14.34 18.73 23.52
C TRP A 552 15.36 18.14 22.54
N THR A 553 16.64 18.00 22.93
CA THR A 553 17.69 17.49 22.04
C THR A 553 17.51 16.00 21.72
N PRO A 554 17.81 15.57 20.48
CA PRO A 554 17.87 14.14 20.15
C PRO A 554 18.83 13.35 21.05
N GLU A 555 19.90 13.97 21.51
CA GLU A 555 20.96 13.39 22.33
C GLU A 555 20.45 13.07 23.74
N ARG A 556 19.74 14.00 24.39
CA ARG A 556 19.14 13.75 25.71
C ARG A 556 17.95 12.80 25.64
N GLN A 557 17.10 12.92 24.62
CA GLN A 557 15.98 11.98 24.43
C GLN A 557 16.45 10.54 24.16
N ARG A 558 17.63 10.34 23.55
CA ARG A 558 18.28 9.02 23.41
C ARG A 558 18.87 8.45 24.70
N ARG A 559 18.98 9.25 25.77
CA ARG A 559 19.54 8.84 27.07
C ARG A 559 18.45 8.60 28.11
N GLU A 560 17.51 9.53 28.22
CA GLU A 560 16.54 9.58 29.33
C GLU A 560 15.10 9.29 28.89
N ASN A 561 14.79 9.44 27.60
CA ASN A 561 13.50 9.05 27.02
C ASN A 561 13.70 7.77 26.18
N ALA A 562 12.88 7.59 25.14
CA ALA A 562 13.19 6.75 24.00
C ALA A 562 13.21 7.61 22.71
N ALA A 563 13.89 7.12 21.67
CA ALA A 563 14.05 7.82 20.39
C ALA A 563 13.42 7.05 19.22
N VAL A 564 12.99 7.79 18.19
CA VAL A 564 12.40 7.22 16.97
C VAL A 564 13.26 7.61 15.76
N ASP A 565 13.99 6.65 15.20
CA ASP A 565 14.80 6.80 13.98
C ASP A 565 14.01 6.51 12.70
N GLY A 566 14.65 6.65 11.53
CA GLY A 566 14.01 6.52 10.21
C GLY A 566 13.17 7.73 9.76
N ARG A 567 12.99 8.75 10.61
CA ARG A 567 12.09 9.91 10.36
C ARG A 567 12.80 11.25 10.12
N LYS A 568 14.11 11.33 10.36
CA LYS A 568 14.89 12.58 10.38
C LYS A 568 14.75 13.39 9.08
N ASP A 569 14.91 12.76 7.92
CA ASP A 569 14.88 13.48 6.63
C ASP A 569 13.49 14.01 6.29
N ASN A 570 12.44 13.28 6.66
CA ASN A 570 11.05 13.70 6.47
C ASN A 570 10.72 14.91 7.37
N MET A 571 11.13 14.86 8.64
CA MET A 571 10.99 15.99 9.58
C MET A 571 11.75 17.22 9.08
N ASN A 572 13.01 17.07 8.68
CA ASN A 572 13.84 18.17 8.18
C ASN A 572 13.30 18.79 6.88
N LYS A 573 12.71 17.99 5.99
CA LYS A 573 12.15 18.44 4.70
C LYS A 573 10.91 19.33 4.86
N PHE A 574 9.99 18.94 5.74
CA PHE A 574 8.67 19.59 5.87
C PHE A 574 8.52 20.49 7.10
N LYS A 575 9.26 20.21 8.19
CA LYS A 575 9.15 20.89 9.49
C LYS A 575 10.53 21.38 10.01
N PRO A 576 11.30 22.14 9.20
CA PRO A 576 12.61 22.65 9.60
C PRO A 576 12.51 23.58 10.81
N GLY A 577 13.34 23.33 11.83
CA GLY A 577 13.32 24.10 13.09
C GLY A 577 12.20 23.71 14.06
N VAL A 578 11.59 22.53 13.87
CA VAL A 578 10.59 21.95 14.77
C VAL A 578 11.18 20.74 15.50
N GLU A 579 11.10 20.76 16.83
CA GLU A 579 11.51 19.67 17.71
C GLU A 579 10.28 18.93 18.25
N ALA A 580 10.39 17.63 18.46
CA ALA A 580 9.32 16.78 18.98
C ALA A 580 9.78 16.07 20.25
N LEU A 581 8.86 15.90 21.20
CA LEU A 581 9.05 15.14 22.42
C LEU A 581 7.90 14.14 22.54
N TYR A 582 8.22 12.85 22.52
CA TYR A 582 7.23 11.76 22.52
C TYR A 582 6.98 11.24 23.95
N MET A 583 5.70 11.06 24.29
CA MET A 583 5.21 10.45 25.54
C MET A 583 4.41 9.17 25.24
N VAL A 584 3.57 9.20 24.21
CA VAL A 584 3.01 8.02 23.54
C VAL A 584 3.25 8.17 22.05
N PHE A 585 3.68 7.10 21.37
CA PHE A 585 3.75 7.11 19.90
C PHE A 585 3.34 5.75 19.32
N SER A 586 2.73 5.78 18.14
CA SER A 586 2.25 4.60 17.43
C SER A 586 2.70 4.57 15.97
N ASP A 587 2.60 3.40 15.35
CA ASP A 587 2.78 3.23 13.91
C ASP A 587 1.66 3.90 13.07
N GLN A 588 1.49 3.52 11.80
CA GLN A 588 0.36 4.03 11.00
C GLN A 588 -0.95 3.25 11.13
N SER A 589 -0.98 1.99 11.56
CA SER A 589 -2.26 1.30 11.80
C SER A 589 -2.90 1.74 13.12
N THR A 590 -2.11 2.36 14.01
CA THR A 590 -2.47 2.75 15.38
C THR A 590 -2.71 1.57 16.31
N GLU A 591 -2.30 0.37 15.92
CA GLU A 591 -2.38 -0.86 16.72
C GLU A 591 -1.15 -0.99 17.62
N HIS A 592 0.05 -0.77 17.07
CA HIS A 592 1.30 -0.80 17.83
C HIS A 592 1.52 0.55 18.51
N VAL A 593 0.99 0.68 19.72
CA VAL A 593 1.16 1.85 20.60
C VAL A 593 2.29 1.60 21.60
N TYR A 594 3.16 2.60 21.77
CA TYR A 594 4.30 2.55 22.70
C TYR A 594 4.29 3.75 23.65
N ARG A 595 4.45 3.50 24.95
CA ARG A 595 4.59 4.51 26.02
C ARG A 595 6.07 4.77 26.32
N PHE A 596 6.47 6.02 26.21
CA PHE A 596 7.84 6.51 26.36
C PHE A 596 8.09 6.94 27.82
N PRO A 597 9.33 6.83 28.35
CA PRO A 597 9.65 7.20 29.73
C PRO A 597 9.21 8.62 30.14
N TYR A 598 9.30 9.61 29.24
CA TYR A 598 8.87 10.99 29.54
C TYR A 598 7.35 11.12 29.75
N TYR A 599 6.53 10.11 29.42
CA TYR A 599 5.16 10.06 29.90
C TYR A 599 5.11 10.17 31.44
N ASP A 600 5.93 9.38 32.15
CA ASP A 600 5.89 9.34 33.62
C ASP A 600 6.40 10.63 34.27
N TYR A 601 7.11 11.49 33.52
CA TYR A 601 7.48 12.86 33.91
C TYR A 601 6.30 13.83 33.77
N PHE A 602 5.59 13.80 32.63
CA PHE A 602 4.50 14.76 32.35
C PHE A 602 3.12 14.34 32.88
N LYS A 603 2.91 13.06 33.24
CA LYS A 603 1.60 12.49 33.56
C LYS A 603 0.77 13.29 34.57
N SER A 604 1.40 13.81 35.63
CA SER A 604 0.70 14.53 36.70
C SER A 604 0.14 15.90 36.28
N ALA A 605 0.53 16.40 35.10
CA ALA A 605 -0.03 17.59 34.46
C ALA A 605 -0.83 17.27 33.19
N VAL A 606 -0.63 16.10 32.56
CA VAL A 606 -1.25 15.72 31.29
C VAL A 606 -2.47 14.81 31.45
N GLU A 607 -2.43 13.81 32.34
CA GLU A 607 -3.56 12.90 32.55
C GLU A 607 -4.85 13.64 32.97
N PRO A 608 -4.84 14.61 33.91
CA PRO A 608 -6.04 15.39 34.24
C PRO A 608 -6.59 16.24 33.09
N LEU A 609 -5.78 16.58 32.09
CA LEU A 609 -6.22 17.30 30.89
C LEU A 609 -6.79 16.34 29.85
N LEU A 610 -6.20 15.16 29.68
CA LEU A 610 -6.76 14.12 28.82
C LEU A 610 -8.10 13.61 29.36
N GLU A 611 -8.24 13.43 30.67
CA GLU A 611 -9.52 13.06 31.30
C GLU A 611 -10.60 14.13 31.11
N GLN A 612 -10.26 15.43 31.07
CA GLN A 612 -11.22 16.48 30.68
C GLN A 612 -11.58 16.41 29.19
N ILE A 613 -10.60 16.18 28.32
CA ILE A 613 -10.78 16.25 26.86
C ILE A 613 -11.55 15.03 26.32
N VAL A 614 -11.17 13.80 26.71
CA VAL A 614 -11.81 12.56 26.23
C VAL A 614 -12.58 11.77 27.29
N GLY A 615 -12.40 12.07 28.58
CA GLY A 615 -13.02 11.28 29.65
C GLY A 615 -12.17 10.07 30.04
N LYS A 616 -12.33 9.65 31.29
CA LYS A 616 -11.50 8.61 31.92
C LYS A 616 -11.53 7.25 31.21
N GLU A 617 -12.68 6.89 30.65
CA GLU A 617 -12.90 5.60 29.96
C GLU A 617 -12.18 5.56 28.60
N ASP A 618 -12.11 6.71 27.89
CA ASP A 618 -11.44 6.82 26.60
C ASP A 618 -9.92 7.05 26.72
N MET A 619 -9.35 7.13 27.93
CA MET A 619 -7.89 7.24 28.15
C MET A 619 -7.11 6.09 27.48
N GLY A 620 -7.70 4.88 27.44
CA GLY A 620 -7.13 3.73 26.73
C GLY A 620 -7.09 3.88 25.20
N LYS A 621 -7.67 4.93 24.63
CA LYS A 621 -7.72 5.20 23.18
C LYS A 621 -6.67 6.21 22.72
N VAL A 622 -5.85 6.74 23.62
CA VAL A 622 -4.75 7.67 23.29
C VAL A 622 -3.61 6.90 22.60
N VAL A 623 -3.60 6.92 21.27
CA VAL A 623 -2.59 6.21 20.46
C VAL A 623 -1.32 7.02 20.26
N ARG A 624 -1.37 8.35 20.42
CA ARG A 624 -0.19 9.23 20.42
C ARG A 624 -0.38 10.43 21.33
N LEU A 625 0.72 10.84 21.94
CA LEU A 625 0.80 11.98 22.84
C LEU A 625 2.22 12.55 22.73
N GLN A 626 2.33 13.79 22.23
CA GLN A 626 3.62 14.43 21.99
C GLN A 626 3.54 15.96 22.12
N PHE A 627 4.65 16.59 22.48
CA PHE A 627 4.81 18.03 22.26
C PHE A 627 5.48 18.31 20.91
N ALA A 628 5.12 19.42 20.30
CA ALA A 628 5.78 20.00 19.12
C ALA A 628 6.25 21.42 19.44
N ARG A 629 7.57 21.61 19.52
CA ARG A 629 8.23 22.90 19.75
C ARG A 629 8.69 23.53 18.44
N MET A 630 8.23 24.74 18.16
CA MET A 630 8.68 25.55 17.04
C MET A 630 9.65 26.63 17.54
N LYS A 631 10.86 26.67 16.96
CA LYS A 631 11.83 27.74 17.22
C LYS A 631 11.37 29.08 16.64
N PRO A 632 11.90 30.23 17.11
CA PRO A 632 11.69 31.52 16.48
C PRO A 632 11.97 31.48 14.98
N GLY A 633 11.12 32.12 14.17
CA GLY A 633 11.24 32.14 12.71
C GLY A 633 11.00 30.81 11.98
N SER A 634 10.70 29.70 12.67
CA SER A 634 10.50 28.39 12.04
C SER A 634 9.12 28.23 11.40
N GLN A 635 9.00 27.31 10.43
CA GLN A 635 7.75 27.00 9.75
C GLN A 635 7.55 25.50 9.51
N ILE A 636 6.31 25.07 9.69
CA ILE A 636 5.74 23.84 9.13
C ILE A 636 5.13 24.22 7.79
N LYS A 637 5.71 23.71 6.70
CA LYS A 637 5.27 24.00 5.33
C LYS A 637 3.84 23.49 5.06
N PRO A 638 3.11 24.02 4.06
CA PRO A 638 1.88 23.43 3.56
C PRO A 638 2.01 21.93 3.33
N HIS A 639 1.15 21.15 3.98
CA HIS A 639 1.12 19.69 3.88
C HIS A 639 -0.25 19.14 4.32
N GLN A 640 -0.57 17.92 3.90
CA GLN A 640 -1.61 17.09 4.53
C GLN A 640 -0.92 16.01 5.38
N ASP A 641 -1.53 15.58 6.48
CA ASP A 641 -1.10 14.32 7.10
C ASP A 641 -1.60 13.14 6.23
N MET A 642 -0.65 12.37 5.70
CA MET A 642 -0.91 11.21 4.83
C MET A 642 -0.87 9.86 5.57
N GLY A 643 -0.39 9.84 6.82
CA GLY A 643 -0.24 8.60 7.57
C GLY A 643 -1.57 8.07 8.12
N GLY A 644 -1.68 6.75 8.32
CA GLY A 644 -2.94 6.11 8.75
C GLY A 644 -3.58 6.70 10.02
N TYR A 645 -2.78 7.17 10.99
CA TYR A 645 -3.27 7.93 12.15
C TYR A 645 -4.17 9.12 11.79
N ALA A 646 -3.97 9.79 10.66
CA ALA A 646 -4.82 10.92 10.23
C ALA A 646 -6.19 10.48 9.68
N LYS A 647 -6.36 9.18 9.43
CA LYS A 647 -7.58 8.54 8.93
C LYS A 647 -8.34 7.81 10.02
N PHE A 648 -7.61 7.19 10.94
CA PHE A 648 -8.14 6.26 11.97
C PHE A 648 -8.11 6.86 13.39
N ALA A 649 -7.67 8.11 13.54
CA ALA A 649 -7.65 8.81 14.81
C ALA A 649 -8.03 10.29 14.66
N HIS A 650 -8.51 10.83 15.78
CA HIS A 650 -8.85 12.22 16.00
C HIS A 650 -7.61 12.96 16.46
N ARG A 651 -7.25 14.05 15.78
CA ARG A 651 -6.02 14.79 16.05
C ARG A 651 -6.36 16.03 16.89
N ILE A 652 -6.22 15.90 18.20
CA ILE A 652 -6.55 16.96 19.16
C ILE A 652 -5.29 17.81 19.44
N HIS A 653 -5.48 19.11 19.46
CA HIS A 653 -4.45 20.14 19.59
C HIS A 653 -4.72 21.01 20.82
N LEU A 654 -3.70 21.20 21.67
CA LEU A 654 -3.75 22.07 22.84
C LEU A 654 -2.50 22.98 22.88
N PRO A 655 -2.61 24.28 22.52
CA PRO A 655 -1.50 25.24 22.62
C PRO A 655 -1.11 25.46 24.09
N VAL A 656 0.18 25.30 24.40
CA VAL A 656 0.71 25.42 25.78
C VAL A 656 1.55 26.68 25.96
N VAL A 657 2.31 27.05 24.92
CA VAL A 657 3.07 28.30 24.84
C VAL A 657 2.89 28.87 23.43
N THR A 658 2.25 30.03 23.29
CA THR A 658 1.90 30.65 22.00
C THR A 658 2.31 32.12 21.93
N HIS A 659 2.07 32.77 20.79
CA HIS A 659 2.25 34.22 20.61
C HIS A 659 1.36 34.72 19.45
N PRO A 660 0.83 35.97 19.47
CA PRO A 660 -0.01 36.48 18.37
C PRO A 660 0.63 36.38 16.97
N ASN A 661 1.95 36.51 16.87
CA ASN A 661 2.71 36.30 15.62
C ASN A 661 2.88 34.82 15.20
N VAL A 662 2.07 33.89 15.73
CA VAL A 662 2.02 32.48 15.31
C VAL A 662 0.75 32.23 14.51
N SER A 663 0.90 32.04 13.19
CA SER A 663 -0.22 31.67 12.32
C SER A 663 -0.34 30.14 12.22
N PHE A 664 -1.49 29.57 12.58
CA PHE A 664 -1.88 28.20 12.22
C PHE A 664 -2.99 28.31 11.19
N GLN A 665 -2.80 27.72 10.02
CA GLN A 665 -3.67 27.93 8.87
C GLN A 665 -4.03 26.61 8.19
N VAL A 666 -5.30 26.48 7.81
CA VAL A 666 -5.82 25.35 7.01
C VAL A 666 -6.29 25.91 5.66
N CYS A 667 -5.92 25.26 4.55
CA CYS A 667 -5.93 25.81 3.20
C CYS A 667 -6.84 25.01 2.24
N PRO A 668 -8.17 24.93 2.50
CA PRO A 668 -9.09 24.14 1.69
C PRO A 668 -9.21 24.63 0.23
N GLU A 669 -8.98 25.93 -0.04
CA GLU A 669 -9.04 26.44 -1.42
C GLU A 669 -7.80 26.12 -2.26
N ALA A 670 -6.64 25.86 -1.64
CA ALA A 670 -5.51 25.23 -2.33
C ALA A 670 -5.85 23.81 -2.77
N GLU A 671 -6.55 23.05 -1.92
CA GLU A 671 -6.98 21.68 -2.21
C GLU A 671 -8.07 21.64 -3.30
N ARG A 672 -9.11 22.48 -3.19
CA ARG A 672 -10.19 22.61 -4.18
C ARG A 672 -9.67 22.97 -5.57
N ARG A 673 -8.78 23.95 -5.70
CA ARG A 673 -8.18 24.32 -6.99
C ARG A 673 -7.31 23.21 -7.57
N THR A 674 -6.53 22.51 -6.75
CA THR A 674 -5.72 21.35 -7.18
C THR A 674 -6.61 20.26 -7.79
N LEU A 675 -7.75 19.96 -7.15
CA LEU A 675 -8.70 18.96 -7.62
C LEU A 675 -9.51 19.41 -8.86
N MET A 676 -9.85 20.69 -8.96
CA MET A 676 -10.53 21.26 -10.14
C MET A 676 -9.62 21.32 -11.36
N ALA A 677 -8.33 21.70 -11.19
CA ALA A 677 -7.35 21.71 -12.27
C ALA A 677 -7.16 20.32 -12.90
N GLY A 678 -7.14 19.27 -12.06
CA GLY A 678 -7.09 17.87 -12.51
C GLY A 678 -8.27 17.39 -13.35
N ARG A 679 -9.32 18.21 -13.56
CA ARG A 679 -10.47 17.90 -14.43
C ARG A 679 -10.41 18.62 -15.79
N LYS A 680 -9.40 19.45 -16.07
CA LYS A 680 -9.24 20.18 -17.35
C LYS A 680 -7.81 20.07 -17.90
N GLY A 681 -7.56 19.04 -18.70
CA GLY A 681 -6.28 18.81 -19.38
C GLY A 681 -5.32 17.95 -18.57
N GLY A 682 -4.42 17.25 -19.28
CA GLY A 682 -3.43 16.36 -18.68
C GLY A 682 -2.02 16.99 -18.64
N GLY A 683 -1.12 16.35 -17.89
CA GLY A 683 0.32 16.66 -17.93
C GLY A 683 0.76 17.77 -16.97
N GLY A 684 0.86 17.47 -15.67
CA GLY A 684 1.39 18.42 -14.68
C GLY A 684 1.81 17.74 -13.39
N GLY A 685 3.09 17.43 -13.26
CA GLY A 685 3.69 17.05 -11.97
C GLY A 685 3.96 18.31 -11.15
N GLY A 686 2.92 18.88 -10.54
CA GLY A 686 3.02 20.13 -9.78
C GLY A 686 4.04 20.04 -8.63
N HIS A 687 5.24 20.61 -8.83
CA HIS A 687 5.94 21.24 -7.72
C HIS A 687 5.06 22.39 -7.25
N GLY A 688 4.83 22.46 -5.93
CA GLY A 688 3.64 23.12 -5.41
C GLY A 688 3.55 24.58 -5.78
N ASP A 689 2.40 24.97 -6.33
CA ASP A 689 1.83 26.28 -6.04
C ASP A 689 1.81 26.41 -4.51
N GLU A 690 2.56 27.37 -3.97
CA GLU A 690 2.47 27.67 -2.54
C GLU A 690 1.04 28.14 -2.25
N ALA A 691 0.37 27.48 -1.30
CA ALA A 691 -0.92 27.94 -0.81
C ALA A 691 -0.75 29.39 -0.32
N GLN A 692 -1.33 30.33 -1.04
CA GLN A 692 -1.15 31.75 -0.76
C GLN A 692 -1.92 32.04 0.53
N ASP A 693 -1.46 32.98 1.37
CA ASP A 693 -2.09 33.23 2.68
C ASP A 693 -3.61 33.60 2.55
N LYS A 694 -4.08 34.01 1.36
CA LYS A 694 -5.50 34.24 0.99
C LYS A 694 -6.35 32.97 0.81
N ASP A 695 -5.72 31.83 0.53
CA ASP A 695 -6.35 30.55 0.21
C ASP A 695 -6.57 29.69 1.48
N CYS A 696 -6.31 30.30 2.65
CA CYS A 696 -6.21 29.64 3.94
C CYS A 696 -6.99 30.39 5.04
N VAL A 697 -7.65 29.60 5.89
CA VAL A 697 -8.34 30.04 7.09
C VAL A 697 -7.38 29.95 8.28
N GLN A 698 -7.25 31.03 9.06
CA GLN A 698 -6.54 31.00 10.34
C GLN A 698 -7.38 30.29 11.41
N ILE A 699 -6.77 29.34 12.11
CA ILE A 699 -7.38 28.67 13.27
C ILE A 699 -7.05 29.47 14.55
N PRO A 700 -7.99 29.60 15.52
CA PRO A 700 -7.70 30.15 16.84
C PRO A 700 -6.65 29.31 17.59
N MET A 701 -5.68 29.99 18.21
CA MET A 701 -4.46 29.37 18.76
C MET A 701 -4.11 29.91 20.16
N ALA A 702 -5.14 30.31 20.92
CA ALA A 702 -5.00 30.75 22.30
C ALA A 702 -4.47 29.62 23.20
N GLU A 703 -3.80 29.99 24.29
CA GLU A 703 -3.29 29.02 25.26
C GLU A 703 -4.45 28.39 26.04
N GLY A 704 -4.43 27.07 26.22
CA GLY A 704 -5.56 26.35 26.84
C GLY A 704 -6.72 26.01 25.89
N MET A 705 -6.74 26.54 24.66
CA MET A 705 -7.81 26.30 23.69
C MET A 705 -7.68 24.93 23.01
N VAL A 706 -8.56 23.99 23.34
CA VAL A 706 -8.58 22.63 22.77
C VAL A 706 -9.43 22.57 21.52
N PHE A 707 -8.91 21.96 20.45
CA PHE A 707 -9.65 21.66 19.23
C PHE A 707 -9.19 20.36 18.57
N GLU A 708 -10.11 19.63 17.91
CA GLU A 708 -9.72 18.63 16.92
C GLU A 708 -9.41 19.31 15.58
N LEU A 709 -8.25 19.03 15.01
CA LEU A 709 -7.86 19.49 13.67
C LEU A 709 -8.24 18.44 12.62
N ASN A 710 -8.86 18.87 11.52
CA ASN A 710 -8.96 18.04 10.33
C ASN A 710 -7.62 18.02 9.57
N ASN A 711 -6.67 17.24 10.09
CA ASN A 711 -5.32 17.13 9.57
C ASN A 711 -5.20 16.42 8.20
N ARG A 712 -6.32 15.91 7.66
CA ARG A 712 -6.42 15.41 6.29
C ARG A 712 -6.48 16.53 5.26
N VAL A 713 -6.99 17.71 5.63
CA VAL A 713 -6.98 18.93 4.82
C VAL A 713 -5.58 19.58 4.86
N MET A 714 -5.19 20.25 3.77
CA MET A 714 -3.89 20.92 3.68
C MET A 714 -3.75 22.02 4.74
N HIS A 715 -2.63 22.05 5.48
CA HIS A 715 -2.39 23.02 6.56
C HIS A 715 -0.91 23.40 6.72
N GLN A 716 -0.65 24.58 7.27
CA GLN A 716 0.68 25.14 7.57
C GLN A 716 0.73 25.84 8.93
N VAL A 717 1.92 25.99 9.50
CA VAL A 717 2.15 26.78 10.72
C VAL A 717 3.40 27.61 10.58
N ARG A 718 3.36 28.90 10.92
CA ARG A 718 4.53 29.81 10.86
C ARG A 718 4.70 30.50 12.21
N ASN A 719 5.89 30.42 12.81
CA ASN A 719 6.23 31.19 14.01
C ASN A 719 7.00 32.46 13.61
N ARG A 720 6.29 33.57 13.39
CA ARG A 720 6.87 34.90 13.10
C ARG A 720 7.21 35.66 14.40
N SER A 721 7.25 35.00 15.56
CA SER A 721 7.69 35.60 16.84
C SER A 721 9.19 35.35 17.11
N ASN A 722 9.73 36.10 18.07
CA ASN A 722 11.05 35.88 18.66
C ASN A 722 11.05 34.81 19.78
N LEU A 723 9.90 34.17 20.08
CA LEU A 723 9.73 33.22 21.18
C LEU A 723 9.65 31.76 20.69
N LYS A 724 9.96 30.81 21.59
CA LYS A 724 9.67 29.38 21.37
C LYS A 724 8.17 29.12 21.58
N ARG A 725 7.54 28.43 20.63
CA ARG A 725 6.11 28.05 20.68
C ARG A 725 6.01 26.55 20.96
N VAL A 726 5.15 26.14 21.89
CA VAL A 726 4.93 24.73 22.26
C VAL A 726 3.44 24.38 22.23
N GLN A 727 3.11 23.22 21.69
CA GLN A 727 1.76 22.65 21.66
C GLN A 727 1.81 21.17 22.00
N MET A 728 0.84 20.70 22.78
CA MET A 728 0.54 19.28 22.92
C MET A 728 -0.33 18.84 21.74
N VAL A 729 0.01 17.70 21.15
CA VAL A 729 -0.77 17.05 20.09
C VAL A 729 -1.05 15.63 20.55
N VAL A 730 -2.33 15.26 20.49
CA VAL A 730 -2.86 13.95 20.87
C VAL A 730 -3.50 13.34 19.63
N ASP A 731 -3.22 12.07 19.35
CA ASP A 731 -4.02 11.30 18.39
C ASP A 731 -4.79 10.23 19.18
N VAL A 732 -6.12 10.20 19.04
CA VAL A 732 -7.04 9.33 19.80
C VAL A 732 -7.85 8.48 18.82
N SER A 733 -7.85 7.15 18.94
CA SER A 733 -8.70 6.27 18.12
C SER A 733 -10.12 6.16 18.69
N GLU A 734 -11.07 5.63 17.92
CA GLU A 734 -12.42 5.32 18.45
C GLU A 734 -12.43 4.05 19.33
N GLU A 735 -11.43 3.18 19.11
CA GLU A 735 -11.21 1.89 19.77
C GLU A 735 -10.00 1.95 20.73
N PRO A 736 -9.99 1.19 21.85
CA PRO A 736 -8.89 1.17 22.81
C PRO A 736 -7.64 0.40 22.32
N ARG A 737 -6.49 0.66 22.96
CA ARG A 737 -5.18 0.04 22.69
C ARG A 737 -4.42 -0.17 24.00
N THR A 738 -3.47 -1.11 24.00
CA THR A 738 -2.58 -1.37 25.15
C THR A 738 -1.17 -0.84 24.85
N PRO A 739 -0.72 0.28 25.48
CA PRO A 739 0.58 0.88 25.17
C PRO A 739 1.76 0.10 25.77
N ARG A 740 2.59 -0.51 24.93
CA ARG A 740 3.81 -1.21 25.34
C ARG A 740 4.82 -0.22 25.94
N ARG A 741 5.28 -0.43 27.16
CA ARG A 741 6.19 0.51 27.86
C ARG A 741 7.64 0.31 27.42
N LEU A 742 8.33 1.40 27.09
CA LEU A 742 9.74 1.40 26.67
C LEU A 742 10.67 1.76 27.84
N ARG A 743 11.84 1.12 27.91
CA ARG A 743 12.92 1.51 28.83
C ARG A 743 13.55 2.86 28.43
N PRO A 744 14.10 3.64 29.38
CA PRO A 744 15.03 4.73 29.07
C PRO A 744 16.19 4.25 28.19
N GLY A 745 16.59 5.06 27.21
CA GLY A 745 17.65 4.75 26.26
C GLY A 745 17.19 3.98 25.01
N THR A 746 15.94 3.51 24.94
CA THR A 746 15.47 2.70 23.80
C THR A 746 15.50 3.51 22.49
N VAL A 747 16.08 2.94 21.44
CA VAL A 747 15.97 3.46 20.08
C VAL A 747 15.07 2.51 19.27
N CYS A 748 13.94 3.03 18.81
CA CYS A 748 13.03 2.32 17.91
C CYS A 748 13.20 2.84 16.47
N ASN A 749 13.19 1.95 15.49
CA ASN A 749 13.23 2.31 14.08
C ASN A 749 11.81 2.45 13.52
N TYR A 750 11.54 3.56 12.84
CA TYR A 750 10.27 3.78 12.14
C TYR A 750 10.46 3.49 10.64
N GLU A 751 10.30 2.22 10.29
CA GLU A 751 10.55 1.71 8.94
C GLU A 751 9.24 1.28 8.29
N ARG A 752 9.05 1.63 7.00
CA ARG A 752 7.86 1.25 6.21
C ARG A 752 6.53 1.53 6.91
N ALA A 753 6.45 2.67 7.62
CA ALA A 753 5.29 3.10 8.41
C ALA A 753 5.00 2.31 9.72
N VAL A 754 5.78 1.25 10.01
CA VAL A 754 5.74 0.47 11.26
C VAL A 754 6.75 1.02 12.26
N MET A 755 6.46 0.92 13.56
CA MET A 755 7.41 1.23 14.64
C MET A 755 7.95 -0.06 15.25
N VAL A 756 9.25 -0.31 15.05
CA VAL A 756 9.96 -1.50 15.54
C VAL A 756 10.88 -1.10 16.69
N CYS A 757 10.66 -1.67 17.87
CA CYS A 757 11.50 -1.50 19.05
C CYS A 757 12.20 -2.82 19.40
N PRO A 758 13.41 -2.81 19.99
CA PRO A 758 14.04 -4.03 20.50
C PRO A 758 13.20 -4.64 21.64
N GLN A 759 12.95 -5.94 21.60
CA GLN A 759 11.98 -6.62 22.47
C GLN A 759 12.43 -6.63 23.94
N GLU A 760 13.74 -6.74 24.19
CA GLU A 760 14.38 -6.67 25.50
C GLU A 760 14.23 -5.29 26.19
N ASN A 761 13.99 -4.25 25.37
CA ASN A 761 13.77 -2.88 25.79
C ASN A 761 12.29 -2.51 25.94
N ILE A 762 11.38 -3.44 25.64
CA ILE A 762 9.98 -3.37 26.06
C ILE A 762 9.91 -3.94 27.48
N MET A 763 9.27 -3.21 28.40
CA MET A 763 8.98 -3.71 29.74
C MET A 763 7.81 -4.69 29.67
N PRO A 764 7.79 -5.77 30.48
CA PRO A 764 6.61 -6.62 30.57
C PRO A 764 5.39 -5.80 31.04
N ASP A 765 4.23 -6.20 30.54
CA ASP A 765 2.96 -5.77 31.10
C ASP A 765 2.82 -6.37 32.52
N TYR A 766 2.32 -5.56 33.47
CA TYR A 766 2.15 -5.87 34.89
C TYR A 766 0.67 -5.75 35.26
#